data_AF-A0A1J9R410-F1
#
_entry.id   AF-A0A1J9R410-F1
#
_cell.length_a   1.000
_cell.length_b   1.000
_cell.length_c   1.000
_cell.angle_alpha   90.00
_cell.angle_beta   90.00
_cell.angle_gamma   90.00
#
_symmetry.space_group_name_H-M   'P 1'
#
loop_
_entity.id
_entity.type
_entity.pdbx_description
1 polymer ?
#
loop_
_entity_poly.entity_id
_entity_poly.type
_entity_poly.pdbx_seq_one_letter_code
_entity_poly.pdbx_strand_id
1 'polypeptide(L)'
;MVVPKHQLEAALHEENQAIRAGKLKEDNPLDLSDDFRLLCDACRRGDLKLCQEQLSKGVNINARDQFDYTPLILASLCGHYEVVRHLLESGALCERDTFQGERCLYNALNDRIRNLLLSYDYSKSTDPLQPFAAHITSLLTRETPNTSDITVVAADRELPLHKFILSARSPYFAKKLADAPDTKITNFTSEKIATQSLESVIRYLYFSEVKADFGDGEEEQIVLTGIDKLGKKLQIDHLFRNILESNDRRLARQRRQDEVNRGRDQIEGWFNEHVLKHKITLDTDKADSVKWDRDNRIFADVLLRADEDYEDEDDAVTPTPSTPDSDEPKVRNTLGPLNGIPIGPITRSRSPSRQRQPRKSVLYPVHRAMLIRSEFFQTMFSSGFREAQETPYLQVIPIDCSPRVLEIVLTFLYTERADFPLSVAIDVLFIADLLWLDKLKVRAAQIISTLGNGNTSVVEAENPRGETAFPEEDDEDQEPLDIYDVIRAGWDTRVQRLEEFGARYLAHRLERYIDDPDFADLVRESAARVHARQETDTVELIDDIRYYLSERFRLRFEDSGLEEMMDEQGELDLNAVVAAANAAAAKDGGSGAGGRELPPPPPPTGEMKNLSLSSSDGGALAAAQAQAPVIRTLDGEIAGDEFAQDAINYQILLGKIDRLLDSLKLDA
;
A
#
# COMPACT_ATOMS: atom_id res chain seq x y z
N MET A 1 -21.20 -32.71 1.43
CA MET A 1 -21.13 -34.12 1.91
C MET A 1 -20.43 -34.05 3.26
N VAL A 2 -21.08 -34.39 4.36
CA VAL A 2 -20.48 -34.25 5.70
C VAL A 2 -19.49 -35.39 5.91
N VAL A 3 -18.20 -35.08 6.02
CA VAL A 3 -17.14 -36.06 6.27
C VAL A 3 -17.20 -36.47 7.74
N PRO A 4 -17.24 -37.78 8.06
CA PRO A 4 -17.30 -38.23 9.44
C PRO A 4 -15.99 -37.94 10.19
N LYS A 5 -16.08 -37.60 11.47
CA LYS A 5 -14.96 -37.15 12.34
C LYS A 5 -13.70 -38.01 12.24
N HIS A 6 -13.82 -39.34 12.24
CA HIS A 6 -12.67 -40.25 12.17
C HIS A 6 -11.89 -40.15 10.85
N GLN A 7 -12.56 -39.82 9.73
CA GLN A 7 -11.91 -39.62 8.44
C GLN A 7 -11.18 -38.28 8.41
N LEU A 8 -11.72 -37.25 9.06
CA LEU A 8 -11.05 -35.96 9.25
C LEU A 8 -9.79 -36.11 10.13
N GLU A 9 -9.89 -36.84 11.25
CA GLU A 9 -8.76 -37.10 12.14
C GLU A 9 -7.65 -37.91 11.46
N ALA A 10 -8.02 -38.93 10.66
CA ALA A 10 -7.06 -39.72 9.89
C ALA A 10 -6.37 -38.87 8.81
N ALA A 11 -7.14 -38.08 8.05
CA ALA A 11 -6.60 -37.17 7.04
C ALA A 11 -5.65 -36.13 7.66
N LEU A 12 -6.04 -35.54 8.80
CA LEU A 12 -5.21 -34.59 9.55
C LEU A 12 -3.92 -35.25 10.07
N HIS A 13 -3.98 -36.53 10.48
CA HIS A 13 -2.80 -37.25 10.91
C HIS A 13 -1.82 -37.53 9.76
N GLU A 14 -2.32 -38.00 8.62
CA GLU A 14 -1.52 -38.20 7.40
C GLU A 14 -0.91 -36.89 6.90
N GLU A 15 -1.68 -35.81 6.93
CA GLU A 15 -1.22 -34.46 6.60
C GLU A 15 -0.09 -34.01 7.53
N ASN A 16 -0.27 -34.13 8.85
CA ASN A 16 0.77 -33.78 9.82
C ASN A 16 2.05 -34.60 9.62
N GLN A 17 1.93 -35.88 9.24
CA GLN A 17 3.10 -36.69 8.88
C GLN A 17 3.77 -36.18 7.61
N ALA A 18 3.01 -35.80 6.58
CA ALA A 18 3.54 -35.25 5.35
C ALA A 18 4.23 -33.88 5.57
N ILE A 19 3.67 -33.03 6.43
CA ILE A 19 4.29 -31.76 6.86
C ILE A 19 5.60 -32.04 7.62
N ARG A 20 5.59 -32.94 8.61
CA ARG A 20 6.80 -33.33 9.36
C ARG A 20 7.89 -33.94 8.47
N ALA A 21 7.49 -34.63 7.40
CA ALA A 21 8.41 -35.18 6.41
C ALA A 21 8.92 -34.12 5.39
N GLY A 22 8.46 -32.86 5.49
CA GLY A 22 8.79 -31.77 4.57
C GLY A 22 8.16 -31.88 3.19
N LYS A 23 7.16 -32.75 3.02
CA LYS A 23 6.48 -33.01 1.74
C LYS A 23 5.39 -31.97 1.45
N LEU A 24 4.72 -31.47 2.48
CA LEU A 24 3.72 -30.41 2.42
C LEU A 24 4.20 -29.21 3.24
N LYS A 25 3.95 -28.00 2.75
CA LYS A 25 4.08 -26.77 3.54
C LYS A 25 2.92 -26.70 4.52
N GLU A 26 3.24 -26.28 5.72
CA GLU A 26 2.24 -25.97 6.73
C GLU A 26 1.63 -24.61 6.41
N ASP A 27 0.31 -24.55 6.22
CA ASP A 27 -0.37 -23.31 5.82
C ASP A 27 -0.29 -22.24 6.92
N ASN A 28 -0.29 -22.69 8.18
CA ASN A 28 -0.11 -21.86 9.36
C ASN A 28 1.05 -22.42 10.19
N PRO A 29 2.32 -22.12 9.86
CA PRO A 29 3.45 -22.64 10.62
C PRO A 29 3.53 -22.01 12.01
N LEU A 30 4.04 -22.75 13.00
CA LEU A 30 4.39 -22.18 14.30
C LEU A 30 5.61 -21.27 14.13
N ASP A 31 5.46 -19.98 14.42
CA ASP A 31 6.56 -19.01 14.39
C ASP A 31 6.83 -18.49 15.80
N LEU A 32 8.06 -18.70 16.26
CA LEU A 32 8.54 -18.31 17.58
C LEU A 32 9.57 -17.16 17.52
N SER A 33 9.82 -16.63 16.32
CA SER A 33 10.74 -15.51 16.11
C SER A 33 10.31 -14.28 16.91
N ASP A 34 11.29 -13.45 17.26
CA ASP A 34 11.02 -12.22 18.01
C ASP A 34 10.20 -11.23 17.16
N ASP A 35 10.48 -11.15 15.85
CA ASP A 35 9.73 -10.33 14.89
C ASP A 35 8.25 -10.74 14.79
N PHE A 36 7.96 -12.04 14.73
CA PHE A 36 6.56 -12.52 14.73
C PHE A 36 5.89 -12.27 16.08
N ARG A 37 6.61 -12.40 17.20
CA ARG A 37 6.07 -12.08 18.52
C ARG A 37 5.72 -10.60 18.65
N LEU A 38 6.54 -9.72 18.08
CA LEU A 38 6.27 -8.28 17.99
C LEU A 38 5.01 -8.01 17.15
N LEU A 39 4.85 -8.68 16.01
CA LEU A 39 3.63 -8.59 15.20
C LEU A 39 2.38 -9.03 15.98
N CYS A 40 2.45 -10.16 16.70
CA CYS A 40 1.34 -10.64 17.51
C CYS A 40 0.99 -9.65 18.64
N ASP A 41 1.99 -9.07 19.30
CA ASP A 41 1.77 -8.09 20.36
C ASP A 41 1.18 -6.79 19.82
N ALA A 42 1.65 -6.31 18.67
CA ALA A 42 1.07 -5.20 17.95
C ALA A 42 -0.42 -5.45 17.62
N CYS A 43 -0.76 -6.65 17.14
CA CYS A 43 -2.14 -7.03 16.85
C CYS A 43 -3.04 -7.07 18.10
N ARG A 44 -2.49 -7.40 19.27
CA ARG A 44 -3.26 -7.38 20.54
C ARG A 44 -3.50 -5.97 21.03
N ARG A 45 -2.52 -5.08 20.85
CA ARG A 45 -2.58 -3.67 21.28
C ARG A 45 -3.33 -2.77 20.30
N GLY A 46 -3.50 -3.20 19.06
CA GLY A 46 -4.06 -2.37 18.00
C GLY A 46 -3.03 -1.41 17.39
N ASP A 47 -1.73 -1.72 17.56
CA ASP A 47 -0.63 -0.91 17.03
C ASP A 47 -0.43 -1.19 15.54
N LEU A 48 -1.17 -0.44 14.73
CA LEU A 48 -1.19 -0.61 13.28
C LEU A 48 0.19 -0.34 12.64
N LYS A 49 0.96 0.61 13.17
CA LYS A 49 2.29 0.96 12.64
C LYS A 49 3.28 -0.18 12.89
N LEU A 50 3.34 -0.67 14.12
CA LEU A 50 4.22 -1.80 14.44
C LEU A 50 3.80 -3.06 13.66
N CYS A 51 2.50 -3.30 13.46
CA CYS A 51 2.04 -4.36 12.56
C CYS A 51 2.62 -4.21 11.15
N GLN A 52 2.58 -3.00 10.57
CA GLN A 52 3.08 -2.72 9.22
C GLN A 52 4.59 -2.89 9.11
N GLU A 53 5.35 -2.37 10.07
CA GLU A 53 6.80 -2.51 10.10
C GLU A 53 7.20 -3.99 10.10
N GLN A 54 6.53 -4.81 10.92
CA GLN A 54 6.82 -6.25 10.97
C GLN A 54 6.38 -6.96 9.69
N LEU A 55 5.26 -6.59 9.09
CA LEU A 55 4.85 -7.12 7.78
C LEU A 55 5.83 -6.74 6.67
N SER A 56 6.37 -5.52 6.70
CA SER A 56 7.38 -5.05 5.73
C SER A 56 8.70 -5.82 5.83
N LYS A 57 9.04 -6.32 7.03
CA LYS A 57 10.20 -7.23 7.25
C LYS A 57 9.98 -8.64 6.68
N GLY A 58 8.80 -8.94 6.13
CA GLY A 58 8.49 -10.22 5.52
C GLY A 58 8.03 -11.29 6.52
N VAL A 59 7.55 -10.88 7.69
CA VAL A 59 6.96 -11.80 8.67
C VAL A 59 5.76 -12.53 8.05
N ASN A 60 5.65 -13.84 8.30
CA ASN A 60 4.54 -14.62 7.76
C ASN A 60 3.22 -14.26 8.47
N ILE A 61 2.36 -13.52 7.78
CA ILE A 61 1.06 -13.06 8.29
C ILE A 61 0.11 -14.21 8.68
N ASN A 62 0.31 -15.40 8.11
CA ASN A 62 -0.51 -16.59 8.35
C ASN A 62 0.14 -17.59 9.32
N ALA A 63 1.31 -17.27 9.89
CA ALA A 63 1.87 -18.07 10.97
C ALA A 63 1.00 -18.01 12.24
N ARG A 64 1.23 -18.95 13.15
CA ARG A 64 0.55 -19.04 14.44
C ARG A 64 1.55 -18.96 15.58
N ASP A 65 1.10 -18.34 16.68
CA ASP A 65 1.88 -18.22 17.90
C ASP A 65 1.85 -19.51 18.73
N GLN A 66 2.53 -19.50 19.88
CA GLN A 66 2.57 -20.63 20.83
C GLN A 66 1.19 -21.07 21.38
N PHE A 67 0.14 -20.27 21.14
CA PHE A 67 -1.24 -20.53 21.56
C PHE A 67 -2.16 -20.87 20.37
N ASP A 68 -1.58 -21.19 19.21
CA ASP A 68 -2.30 -21.48 17.97
C ASP A 68 -3.17 -20.30 17.48
N TYR A 69 -2.78 -19.05 17.78
CA TYR A 69 -3.43 -17.86 17.24
C TYR A 69 -2.63 -17.27 16.08
N THR A 70 -3.31 -16.97 14.98
CA THR A 70 -2.75 -16.13 13.91
C THR A 70 -2.89 -14.66 14.29
N PRO A 71 -2.07 -13.75 13.71
CA PRO A 71 -2.19 -12.30 13.90
C PRO A 71 -3.63 -11.80 13.66
N LEU A 72 -4.30 -12.32 12.63
CA LEU A 72 -5.69 -11.98 12.30
C LEU A 72 -6.68 -12.38 13.39
N ILE A 73 -6.51 -13.56 14.02
CA ILE A 73 -7.37 -13.98 15.13
C ILE A 73 -7.14 -13.08 16.35
N LEU A 74 -5.89 -12.69 16.64
CA LEU A 74 -5.57 -11.80 17.76
C LEU A 74 -6.22 -10.41 17.57
N ALA A 75 -6.06 -9.80 16.40
CA ALA A 75 -6.66 -8.51 16.09
C ALA A 75 -8.20 -8.56 16.14
N SER A 76 -8.80 -9.65 15.63
CA SER A 76 -10.25 -9.84 15.65
C SER A 76 -10.80 -10.03 17.08
N LEU A 77 -10.09 -10.79 17.91
CA LEU A 77 -10.42 -11.03 19.32
C LEU A 77 -10.33 -9.76 20.16
N CYS A 78 -9.32 -8.92 19.89
CA CYS A 78 -9.10 -7.68 20.61
C CYS A 78 -9.93 -6.50 20.08
N GLY A 79 -10.67 -6.66 18.97
CA GLY A 79 -11.58 -5.64 18.46
C GLY A 79 -10.95 -4.56 17.58
N HIS A 80 -9.74 -4.77 17.09
CA HIS A 80 -8.98 -3.76 16.35
C HIS A 80 -9.33 -3.77 14.86
N TYR A 81 -10.44 -3.11 14.51
CA TYR A 81 -10.99 -3.10 13.14
C TYR A 81 -9.96 -2.72 12.07
N GLU A 82 -9.19 -1.65 12.29
CA GLU A 82 -8.20 -1.16 11.32
C GLU A 82 -7.05 -2.16 11.12
N VAL A 83 -6.62 -2.84 12.20
CA VAL A 83 -5.61 -3.89 12.11
C VAL A 83 -6.16 -5.12 11.38
N VAL A 84 -7.41 -5.53 11.66
CA VAL A 84 -8.07 -6.63 10.93
C VAL A 84 -8.16 -6.32 9.44
N ARG A 85 -8.63 -5.13 9.09
CA ARG A 85 -8.73 -4.66 7.70
C ARG A 85 -7.36 -4.70 7.03
N HIS A 86 -6.34 -4.16 7.68
CA HIS A 86 -4.99 -4.12 7.13
C HIS A 86 -4.39 -5.52 6.95
N LEU A 87 -4.60 -6.44 7.90
CA LEU A 87 -4.13 -7.82 7.78
C LEU A 87 -4.80 -8.54 6.59
N LEU A 88 -6.11 -8.38 6.40
CA LEU A 88 -6.83 -8.93 5.24
C LEU A 88 -6.34 -8.34 3.92
N GLU A 89 -6.12 -7.03 3.86
CA GLU A 89 -5.54 -6.33 2.71
C GLU A 89 -4.11 -6.81 2.41
N SER A 90 -3.36 -7.17 3.46
CA SER A 90 -1.99 -7.70 3.38
C SER A 90 -1.94 -9.21 3.09
N GLY A 91 -3.08 -9.86 2.83
CA GLY A 91 -3.15 -11.27 2.42
C GLY A 91 -3.31 -12.26 3.58
N ALA A 92 -3.77 -11.83 4.75
CA ALA A 92 -4.17 -12.75 5.82
C ALA A 92 -5.34 -13.64 5.37
N LEU A 93 -5.24 -14.94 5.64
CA LEU A 93 -6.20 -15.94 5.22
C LEU A 93 -7.33 -16.08 6.26
N CYS A 94 -8.56 -15.82 5.83
CA CYS A 94 -9.78 -16.05 6.61
C CYS A 94 -10.72 -17.01 5.84
N GLU A 95 -10.39 -18.29 5.81
CA GLU A 95 -11.19 -19.29 5.08
C GLU A 95 -12.35 -19.82 5.95
N ARG A 96 -13.58 -19.65 5.46
CA ARG A 96 -14.82 -19.98 6.18
C ARG A 96 -14.96 -21.46 6.54
N ASP A 97 -14.29 -22.34 5.80
CA ASP A 97 -14.34 -23.80 5.98
C ASP A 97 -13.08 -24.35 6.66
N THR A 98 -12.23 -23.49 7.22
CA THR A 98 -11.04 -23.89 7.98
C THR A 98 -11.22 -23.67 9.47
N PHE A 99 -10.52 -24.49 10.25
CA PHE A 99 -10.47 -24.34 11.70
C PHE A 99 -10.00 -22.94 12.12
N GLN A 100 -9.08 -22.30 11.38
CA GLN A 100 -8.58 -20.96 11.71
C GLN A 100 -9.58 -19.86 11.32
N GLY A 101 -10.21 -19.94 10.14
CA GLY A 101 -11.19 -18.92 9.73
C GLY A 101 -12.48 -18.98 10.54
N GLU A 102 -12.97 -20.17 10.91
CA GLU A 102 -14.11 -20.30 11.83
C GLU A 102 -13.80 -19.68 13.20
N ARG A 103 -12.59 -19.91 13.73
CA ARG A 103 -12.13 -19.29 14.99
C ARG A 103 -12.04 -17.77 14.86
N CYS A 104 -11.56 -17.27 13.73
CA CYS A 104 -11.48 -15.83 13.48
C CYS A 104 -12.86 -15.17 13.49
N LEU A 105 -13.84 -15.79 12.82
CA LEU A 105 -15.23 -15.32 12.78
C LEU A 105 -15.92 -15.42 14.15
N TYR A 106 -15.69 -16.50 14.88
CA TYR A 106 -16.25 -16.69 16.22
C TYR A 106 -15.70 -15.69 17.22
N ASN A 107 -14.40 -15.38 17.14
CA ASN A 107 -13.70 -14.47 18.03
C ASN A 107 -13.84 -13.00 17.63
N ALA A 108 -14.58 -12.63 16.58
CA ALA A 108 -14.80 -11.23 16.25
C ALA A 108 -15.51 -10.51 17.41
N LEU A 109 -14.83 -9.51 18.01
CA LEU A 109 -15.35 -8.78 19.18
C LEU A 109 -16.67 -8.05 18.90
N ASN A 110 -16.84 -7.51 17.68
CA ASN A 110 -18.03 -6.76 17.28
C ASN A 110 -18.54 -7.18 15.88
N ASP A 111 -19.79 -6.81 15.58
CA ASP A 111 -20.43 -7.13 14.30
C ASP A 111 -19.78 -6.41 13.12
N ARG A 112 -19.16 -5.26 13.35
CA ARG A 112 -18.40 -4.53 12.32
C ARG A 112 -17.23 -5.37 11.78
N ILE A 113 -16.45 -5.99 12.66
CA ILE A 113 -15.35 -6.90 12.30
C ILE A 113 -15.88 -8.19 11.67
N ARG A 114 -16.95 -8.76 12.24
CA ARG A 114 -17.59 -9.96 11.69
C ARG A 114 -18.06 -9.73 10.25
N ASN A 115 -18.73 -8.61 10.00
CA ASN A 115 -19.20 -8.23 8.67
C ASN A 115 -18.04 -7.97 7.71
N LEU A 116 -16.93 -7.38 8.17
CA LEU A 116 -15.72 -7.23 7.37
C LEU A 116 -15.14 -8.60 6.95
N LEU A 117 -14.93 -9.51 7.90
CA LEU A 117 -14.43 -10.86 7.64
C LEU A 117 -15.37 -11.65 6.72
N LEU A 118 -16.69 -11.45 6.83
CA LEU A 118 -17.67 -12.04 5.92
C LEU A 118 -17.69 -11.36 4.55
N SER A 119 -17.46 -10.05 4.45
CA SER A 119 -17.40 -9.34 3.17
C SER A 119 -16.16 -9.73 2.34
N TYR A 120 -15.08 -10.12 3.02
CA TYR A 120 -13.84 -10.54 2.39
C TYR A 120 -14.00 -11.93 1.77
N ASP A 121 -14.14 -11.96 0.44
CA ASP A 121 -14.30 -13.19 -0.33
C ASP A 121 -12.92 -13.82 -0.60
N TYR A 122 -12.61 -14.88 0.14
CA TYR A 122 -11.36 -15.63 0.01
C TYR A 122 -11.17 -16.26 -1.37
N SER A 123 -12.24 -16.50 -2.15
CA SER A 123 -12.10 -16.97 -3.53
C SER A 123 -11.41 -15.95 -4.44
N LYS A 124 -11.31 -14.69 -3.96
CA LYS A 124 -10.59 -13.58 -4.57
C LYS A 124 -9.27 -13.24 -3.89
N SER A 125 -8.85 -13.97 -2.84
CA SER A 125 -7.44 -14.01 -2.43
C SER A 125 -6.66 -14.76 -3.52
N THR A 126 -6.56 -14.06 -4.65
CA THR A 126 -5.84 -14.48 -5.83
C THR A 126 -4.40 -14.47 -5.41
N ASP A 127 -3.73 -15.61 -5.54
CA ASP A 127 -2.27 -15.66 -5.39
C ASP A 127 -1.71 -14.43 -6.13
N PRO A 128 -0.93 -13.57 -5.44
CA PRO A 128 -0.54 -12.28 -5.97
C PRO A 128 0.19 -12.42 -7.30
N LEU A 129 0.80 -13.58 -7.55
CA LEU A 129 1.49 -13.91 -8.79
C LEU A 129 0.58 -14.48 -9.88
N GLN A 130 -0.71 -14.74 -9.63
CA GLN A 130 -1.64 -15.17 -10.68
C GLN A 130 -1.69 -14.18 -11.84
N PRO A 131 -1.84 -12.86 -11.65
CA PRO A 131 -1.85 -11.92 -12.78
C PRO A 131 -0.50 -11.88 -13.50
N PHE A 132 0.60 -12.08 -12.77
CA PHE A 132 1.91 -12.23 -13.39
C PHE A 132 2.01 -13.46 -14.28
N ALA A 133 1.68 -14.64 -13.76
CA ALA A 133 1.68 -15.89 -14.49
C ALA A 133 0.69 -15.87 -15.67
N ALA A 134 -0.51 -15.30 -15.47
CA ALA A 134 -1.54 -15.17 -16.49
C ALA A 134 -1.09 -14.27 -17.64
N HIS A 135 -0.46 -13.13 -17.33
CA HIS A 135 0.13 -12.25 -18.34
C HIS A 135 1.16 -13.00 -19.20
N ILE A 136 2.15 -13.62 -18.56
CA ILE A 136 3.19 -14.36 -19.28
C ILE A 136 2.58 -15.49 -20.11
N THR A 137 1.63 -16.26 -19.55
CA THR A 137 0.91 -17.31 -20.28
C THR A 137 0.19 -16.76 -21.52
N SER A 138 -0.44 -15.58 -21.40
CA SER A 138 -1.18 -14.95 -22.50
C SER A 138 -0.28 -14.59 -23.69
N LEU A 139 1.02 -14.38 -23.47
CA LEU A 139 1.97 -14.11 -24.54
C LEU A 139 2.10 -15.27 -25.56
N LEU A 140 1.73 -16.50 -25.18
CA LEU A 140 1.75 -17.65 -26.09
C LEU A 140 0.66 -17.59 -27.17
N THR A 141 -0.44 -16.88 -26.89
CA THR A 141 -1.64 -16.85 -27.76
C THR A 141 -1.99 -15.45 -28.22
N ARG A 142 -1.28 -14.41 -27.76
CA ARG A 142 -1.52 -13.02 -28.11
C ARG A 142 -1.04 -12.73 -29.54
N GLU A 143 -1.96 -12.29 -30.39
CA GLU A 143 -1.66 -11.91 -31.78
C GLU A 143 -1.29 -10.42 -31.91
N THR A 144 -1.93 -9.56 -31.12
CA THR A 144 -1.75 -8.09 -31.17
C THR A 144 -1.57 -7.50 -29.77
N PRO A 145 -0.51 -6.69 -29.53
CA PRO A 145 0.64 -6.49 -30.41
C PRO A 145 1.52 -7.75 -30.45
N ASN A 146 2.11 -8.06 -31.60
CA ASN A 146 3.09 -9.14 -31.68
C ASN A 146 4.41 -8.69 -31.04
N THR A 147 4.82 -9.37 -29.97
CA THR A 147 6.06 -9.10 -29.22
C THR A 147 7.07 -10.24 -29.29
N SER A 148 6.79 -11.27 -30.09
CA SER A 148 7.71 -12.41 -30.27
C SER A 148 8.96 -12.01 -31.05
N ASP A 149 10.12 -12.50 -30.61
CA ASP A 149 11.44 -12.17 -31.18
C ASP A 149 12.23 -13.42 -31.59
N ILE A 150 11.69 -14.63 -31.33
CA ILE A 150 12.27 -15.91 -31.75
C ILE A 150 11.19 -16.93 -32.09
N THR A 151 11.39 -17.70 -33.17
CA THR A 151 10.55 -18.83 -33.54
C THR A 151 11.25 -20.15 -33.20
N VAL A 152 10.60 -21.00 -32.40
CA VAL A 152 11.07 -22.36 -32.13
C VAL A 152 10.27 -23.33 -33.00
N VAL A 153 11.00 -24.12 -33.79
CA VAL A 153 10.41 -25.08 -34.73
C VAL A 153 10.57 -26.50 -34.19
N ALA A 154 9.47 -27.25 -34.15
CA ALA A 154 9.49 -28.67 -33.83
C ALA A 154 8.59 -29.46 -34.79
N ALA A 155 9.22 -30.41 -35.49
CA ALA A 155 8.57 -31.22 -36.51
C ALA A 155 7.85 -30.35 -37.55
N ASP A 156 6.54 -30.17 -37.40
CA ASP A 156 5.60 -29.45 -38.26
C ASP A 156 5.00 -28.19 -37.61
N ARG A 157 5.43 -27.80 -36.41
CA ARG A 157 4.94 -26.60 -35.71
C ARG A 157 6.01 -25.53 -35.57
N GLU A 158 5.58 -24.29 -35.76
CA GLU A 158 6.33 -23.07 -35.49
C GLU A 158 5.71 -22.37 -34.28
N LEU A 159 6.52 -22.10 -33.26
CA LEU A 159 6.10 -21.51 -32.00
C LEU A 159 6.78 -20.14 -31.85
N PRO A 160 6.05 -19.01 -32.01
CA PRO A 160 6.58 -17.68 -31.75
C PRO A 160 6.73 -17.48 -30.23
N LEU A 161 7.92 -17.09 -29.78
CA LEU A 161 8.31 -16.99 -28.38
C LEU A 161 9.18 -15.74 -28.13
N HIS A 162 9.61 -15.60 -26.88
CA HIS A 162 10.38 -14.47 -26.36
C HIS A 162 11.75 -14.93 -25.85
N LYS A 163 12.84 -14.38 -26.39
CA LYS A 163 14.23 -14.72 -26.03
C LYS A 163 14.50 -14.51 -24.55
N PHE A 164 14.07 -13.37 -24.00
CA PHE A 164 14.33 -13.06 -22.60
C PHE A 164 13.65 -14.07 -21.65
N ILE A 165 12.42 -14.52 -21.94
CA ILE A 165 11.72 -15.53 -21.13
C ILE A 165 12.47 -16.87 -21.21
N LEU A 166 12.86 -17.28 -22.41
CA LEU A 166 13.62 -18.51 -22.62
C LEU A 166 14.98 -18.46 -21.90
N SER A 167 15.71 -17.35 -22.02
CA SER A 167 16.99 -17.15 -21.34
C SER A 167 16.85 -17.10 -19.82
N ALA A 168 15.83 -16.42 -19.28
CA ALA A 168 15.60 -16.35 -17.85
C ALA A 168 15.25 -17.74 -17.27
N ARG A 169 14.44 -18.53 -17.98
CA ARG A 169 13.86 -19.79 -17.48
C ARG A 169 14.65 -21.04 -17.87
N SER A 170 15.65 -20.93 -18.74
CA SER A 170 16.48 -22.08 -19.17
C SER A 170 17.96 -21.69 -19.35
N PRO A 171 18.87 -22.31 -18.56
CA PRO A 171 20.32 -22.11 -18.71
C PRO A 171 20.84 -22.43 -20.12
N TYR A 172 20.24 -23.40 -20.80
CA TYR A 172 20.57 -23.72 -22.19
C TYR A 172 20.30 -22.55 -23.14
N PHE A 173 19.10 -21.95 -23.06
CA PHE A 173 18.76 -20.80 -23.90
C PHE A 173 19.58 -19.57 -23.51
N ALA A 174 19.81 -19.34 -22.22
CA ALA A 174 20.67 -18.27 -21.73
C ALA A 174 22.05 -18.32 -22.41
N LYS A 175 22.71 -19.48 -22.36
CA LYS A 175 24.02 -19.67 -23.00
C LYS A 175 23.95 -19.53 -24.51
N LYS A 176 23.00 -20.22 -25.16
CA LYS A 176 22.87 -20.23 -26.61
C LYS A 176 22.62 -18.83 -27.19
N LEU A 177 21.75 -18.05 -26.56
CA LEU A 177 21.37 -16.71 -27.01
C LEU A 177 22.39 -15.65 -26.59
N ALA A 178 23.18 -15.89 -25.55
CA ALA A 178 24.36 -15.06 -25.26
C ALA A 178 25.44 -15.22 -26.35
N ASP A 179 25.66 -16.44 -26.84
CA ASP A 179 26.62 -16.73 -27.91
C ASP A 179 26.15 -16.20 -29.29
N ALA A 180 24.84 -16.25 -29.55
CA ALA A 180 24.22 -15.84 -30.83
C ALA A 180 22.91 -15.05 -30.63
N PRO A 181 22.98 -13.76 -30.24
CA PRO A 181 21.80 -12.96 -29.87
C PRO A 181 20.88 -12.64 -31.06
N ASP A 182 21.42 -12.65 -32.28
CA ASP A 182 20.73 -12.44 -33.56
C ASP A 182 19.90 -13.66 -34.00
N THR A 183 19.95 -14.77 -33.27
CA THR A 183 19.17 -15.98 -33.57
C THR A 183 17.66 -15.68 -33.64
N LYS A 184 17.06 -15.83 -34.83
CA LYS A 184 15.59 -15.69 -35.03
C LYS A 184 14.84 -17.02 -35.05
N ILE A 185 15.52 -18.11 -35.39
CA ILE A 185 14.90 -19.43 -35.54
C ILE A 185 15.75 -20.47 -34.81
N THR A 186 15.10 -21.33 -34.01
CA THR A 186 15.74 -22.50 -33.38
C THR A 186 14.99 -23.78 -33.71
N ASN A 187 15.69 -24.76 -34.30
CA ASN A 187 15.09 -26.03 -34.72
C ASN A 187 15.36 -27.16 -33.71
N PHE A 188 14.29 -27.85 -33.29
CA PHE A 188 14.32 -29.10 -32.51
C PHE A 188 13.89 -30.33 -33.34
N THR A 189 13.56 -30.15 -34.62
CA THR A 189 13.05 -31.20 -35.51
C THR A 189 13.96 -32.43 -35.64
N SER A 190 15.27 -32.27 -35.51
CA SER A 190 16.24 -33.39 -35.63
C SER A 190 16.23 -34.35 -34.43
N GLU A 191 15.50 -34.05 -33.36
CA GLU A 191 15.69 -34.69 -32.05
C GLU A 191 14.74 -35.86 -31.77
N LYS A 192 13.87 -36.22 -32.73
CA LYS A 192 12.81 -37.23 -32.55
C LYS A 192 12.00 -36.97 -31.26
N ILE A 193 11.70 -35.71 -31.00
CA ILE A 193 10.88 -35.26 -29.87
C ILE A 193 9.47 -35.04 -30.40
N ALA A 194 8.47 -35.55 -29.69
CA ALA A 194 7.07 -35.32 -30.06
C ALA A 194 6.71 -33.84 -29.89
N THR A 195 5.89 -33.31 -30.80
CA THR A 195 5.44 -31.91 -30.77
C THR A 195 4.79 -31.55 -29.43
N GLN A 196 3.92 -32.43 -28.92
CA GLN A 196 3.25 -32.26 -27.62
C GLN A 196 4.22 -32.20 -26.44
N SER A 197 5.36 -32.90 -26.50
CA SER A 197 6.41 -32.77 -25.48
C SER A 197 6.97 -31.36 -25.44
N LEU A 198 7.30 -30.78 -26.61
CA LEU A 198 7.86 -29.43 -26.65
C LEU A 198 6.82 -28.38 -26.23
N GLU A 199 5.58 -28.49 -26.70
CA GLU A 199 4.49 -27.60 -26.30
C GLU A 199 4.27 -27.61 -24.79
N SER A 200 4.31 -28.79 -24.15
CA SER A 200 4.19 -28.94 -22.70
C SER A 200 5.32 -28.23 -21.95
N VAL A 201 6.56 -28.37 -22.44
CA VAL A 201 7.72 -27.70 -21.85
C VAL A 201 7.68 -26.19 -22.05
N ILE A 202 7.23 -25.70 -23.21
CA ILE A 202 7.05 -24.27 -23.45
C ILE A 202 5.96 -23.70 -22.55
N ARG A 203 4.81 -24.38 -22.43
CA ARG A 203 3.75 -24.00 -21.49
C ARG A 203 4.28 -23.89 -20.06
N TYR A 204 5.11 -24.84 -19.62
CA TYR A 204 5.79 -24.78 -18.33
C TYR A 204 6.70 -23.56 -18.17
N LEU A 205 7.53 -23.24 -19.19
CA LEU A 205 8.39 -22.06 -19.16
C LEU A 205 7.60 -20.76 -19.03
N TYR A 206 6.38 -20.73 -19.59
CA TYR A 206 5.45 -19.58 -19.61
C TYR A 206 4.41 -19.60 -18.49
N PHE A 207 4.62 -20.39 -17.43
CA PHE A 207 3.71 -20.50 -16.26
C PHE A 207 2.32 -21.07 -16.53
N SER A 208 2.07 -21.60 -17.73
CA SER A 208 0.80 -22.27 -18.02
C SER A 208 0.70 -23.57 -17.24
N GLU A 209 -0.52 -23.88 -16.79
CA GLU A 209 -0.82 -25.19 -16.23
C GLU A 209 -0.70 -26.27 -17.31
N VAL A 210 0.16 -27.25 -17.10
CA VAL A 210 0.31 -28.42 -17.95
C VAL A 210 -0.46 -29.54 -17.28
N LYS A 211 -1.70 -29.78 -17.72
CA LYS A 211 -2.49 -30.94 -17.26
C LYS A 211 -1.95 -32.19 -17.93
N ALA A 212 -1.88 -33.29 -17.19
CA ALA A 212 -1.36 -34.57 -17.68
C ALA A 212 -2.41 -35.29 -18.55
N ASP A 213 -2.88 -34.64 -19.62
CA ASP A 213 -3.69 -35.27 -20.66
C ASP A 213 -2.80 -35.56 -21.86
N PHE A 214 -2.00 -36.62 -21.75
CA PHE A 214 -1.00 -37.03 -22.73
C PHE A 214 -1.45 -38.23 -23.58
N GLY A 215 -2.75 -38.55 -23.56
CA GLY A 215 -3.31 -39.76 -24.17
C GLY A 215 -3.09 -41.01 -23.32
N ASP A 216 -3.32 -42.18 -23.92
CA ASP A 216 -3.25 -43.48 -23.23
C ASP A 216 -2.09 -44.35 -23.78
N GLY A 217 -1.39 -45.05 -22.89
CA GLY A 217 -0.47 -46.14 -23.24
C GLY A 217 0.83 -45.67 -23.91
N GLU A 218 1.04 -46.04 -25.19
CA GLU A 218 2.29 -45.75 -25.91
C GLU A 218 2.46 -44.26 -26.23
N GLU A 219 1.37 -43.53 -26.49
CA GLU A 219 1.40 -42.10 -26.81
C GLU A 219 1.90 -41.28 -25.61
N GLU A 220 1.33 -41.52 -24.43
CA GLU A 220 1.77 -40.91 -23.18
C GLU A 220 3.26 -41.18 -22.93
N GLN A 221 3.71 -42.43 -23.13
CA GLN A 221 5.10 -42.80 -22.89
C GLN A 221 6.07 -42.09 -23.85
N ILE A 222 5.69 -41.89 -25.12
CA ILE A 222 6.47 -41.10 -26.08
C ILE A 222 6.56 -39.64 -25.61
N VAL A 223 5.44 -39.05 -25.20
CA VAL A 223 5.39 -37.66 -24.75
C VAL A 223 6.24 -37.44 -23.49
N LEU A 224 6.09 -38.29 -22.48
CA LEU A 224 6.87 -38.24 -21.24
C LEU A 224 8.37 -38.45 -21.48
N THR A 225 8.74 -39.38 -22.38
CA THR A 225 10.14 -39.59 -22.78
C THR A 225 10.71 -38.34 -23.47
N GLY A 226 9.91 -37.66 -24.29
CA GLY A 226 10.29 -36.39 -24.89
C GLY A 226 10.48 -35.27 -23.87
N ILE A 227 9.61 -35.18 -22.86
CA ILE A 227 9.72 -34.20 -21.76
C ILE A 227 10.99 -34.44 -20.93
N ASP A 228 11.33 -35.68 -20.58
CA ASP A 228 12.57 -35.99 -19.85
C ASP A 228 13.82 -35.61 -20.66
N LYS A 229 13.85 -35.92 -21.96
CA LYS A 229 14.95 -35.51 -22.85
C LYS A 229 15.09 -33.99 -22.92
N LEU A 230 13.97 -33.27 -23.05
CA LEU A 230 13.95 -31.80 -23.06
C LEU A 230 14.41 -31.23 -21.72
N GLY A 231 13.97 -31.78 -20.59
CA GLY A 231 14.39 -31.33 -19.26
C GLY A 231 15.90 -31.38 -19.08
N LYS A 232 16.53 -32.50 -19.48
CA LYS A 232 18.00 -32.64 -19.45
C LYS A 232 18.70 -31.66 -20.36
N LYS A 233 18.18 -31.48 -21.58
CA LYS A 233 18.79 -30.59 -22.58
C LYS A 233 18.67 -29.11 -22.20
N LEU A 234 17.49 -28.70 -21.74
CA LEU A 234 17.20 -27.34 -21.30
C LEU A 234 17.77 -27.02 -19.92
N GLN A 235 18.32 -28.03 -19.23
CA GLN A 235 18.90 -27.95 -17.88
C GLN A 235 17.88 -27.51 -16.83
N ILE A 236 16.71 -28.16 -16.85
CA ILE A 236 15.59 -27.92 -15.94
C ILE A 236 15.33 -29.21 -15.15
N ASP A 237 16.07 -29.41 -14.06
CA ASP A 237 16.10 -30.67 -13.30
C ASP A 237 14.74 -31.08 -12.73
N HIS A 238 13.85 -30.13 -12.47
CA HIS A 238 12.55 -30.36 -11.84
C HIS A 238 11.39 -30.48 -12.82
N LEU A 239 11.62 -30.25 -14.12
CA LEU A 239 10.57 -30.20 -15.16
C LEU A 239 9.68 -31.44 -15.14
N PHE A 240 10.30 -32.62 -15.20
CA PHE A 240 9.60 -33.90 -15.24
C PHE A 240 8.75 -34.15 -13.98
N ARG A 241 9.27 -33.79 -12.81
CA ARG A 241 8.58 -33.94 -11.52
C ARG A 241 7.42 -32.96 -11.37
N ASN A 242 7.56 -31.76 -11.91
CA ASN A 242 6.55 -30.70 -11.81
C ASN A 242 5.37 -30.93 -12.76
N ILE A 243 5.64 -31.49 -13.96
CA ILE A 243 4.60 -31.81 -14.95
C ILE A 243 3.82 -33.07 -14.55
N LEU A 244 4.45 -34.07 -13.92
CA LEU A 244 3.75 -35.25 -13.45
C LEU A 244 2.86 -34.95 -12.23
N GLU A 245 1.56 -35.17 -12.40
CA GLU A 245 0.55 -34.93 -11.38
C GLU A 245 0.79 -35.77 -10.11
N SER A 246 0.51 -35.17 -8.96
CA SER A 246 0.19 -35.90 -7.74
C SER A 246 -1.32 -35.96 -7.60
N ASN A 247 -1.88 -37.13 -7.28
CA ASN A 247 -3.31 -37.30 -6.94
C ASN A 247 -3.79 -36.39 -5.79
N ASP A 248 -2.86 -35.76 -5.07
CA ASP A 248 -3.10 -34.80 -4.01
C ASP A 248 -3.18 -33.35 -4.56
N ARG A 249 -4.39 -32.78 -4.49
CA ARG A 249 -4.71 -31.41 -4.95
C ARG A 249 -3.91 -30.34 -4.20
N ARG A 250 -3.65 -30.52 -2.90
CA ARG A 250 -2.95 -29.51 -2.10
C ARG A 250 -1.47 -29.46 -2.48
N LEU A 251 -0.87 -30.62 -2.64
CA LEU A 251 0.52 -30.74 -3.07
C LEU A 251 0.73 -30.18 -4.48
N ALA A 252 -0.23 -30.39 -5.39
CA ALA A 252 -0.21 -29.79 -6.73
C ALA A 252 -0.27 -28.25 -6.68
N ARG A 253 -1.16 -27.67 -5.84
CA ARG A 253 -1.23 -26.21 -5.63
C ARG A 253 0.08 -25.65 -5.08
N GLN A 254 0.65 -26.31 -4.07
CA GLN A 254 1.91 -25.88 -3.48
C GLN A 254 3.06 -25.91 -4.50
N ARG A 255 3.21 -27.00 -5.26
CA ARG A 255 4.23 -27.08 -6.32
C ARG A 255 4.05 -25.98 -7.37
N ARG A 256 2.80 -25.69 -7.74
CA ARG A 256 2.50 -24.60 -8.67
C ARG A 256 2.94 -23.26 -8.11
N GLN A 257 2.58 -22.94 -6.87
CA GLN A 257 3.01 -21.70 -6.21
C GLN A 257 4.53 -21.61 -6.16
N ASP A 258 5.21 -22.68 -5.73
CA ASP A 258 6.67 -22.74 -5.63
C ASP A 258 7.33 -22.53 -7.00
N GLU A 259 6.76 -23.08 -8.07
CA GLU A 259 7.28 -22.92 -9.42
C GLU A 259 7.03 -21.52 -10.00
N VAL A 260 5.85 -20.93 -9.75
CA VAL A 260 5.56 -19.56 -10.17
C VAL A 260 6.47 -18.58 -9.44
N ASN A 261 6.66 -18.75 -8.12
CA ASN A 261 7.62 -17.98 -7.32
C ASN A 261 9.03 -18.09 -7.90
N ARG A 262 9.52 -19.33 -8.13
CA ARG A 262 10.85 -19.58 -8.69
C ARG A 262 11.02 -18.91 -10.05
N GLY A 263 10.05 -19.04 -10.95
CA GLY A 263 10.17 -18.45 -12.28
C GLY A 263 10.11 -16.93 -12.27
N ARG A 264 9.33 -16.33 -11.36
CA ARG A 264 9.35 -14.89 -11.10
C ARG A 264 10.73 -14.44 -10.61
N ASP A 265 11.35 -15.17 -9.66
CA ASP A 265 12.72 -14.88 -9.17
C ASP A 265 13.76 -14.99 -10.30
N GLN A 266 13.60 -15.95 -11.22
CA GLN A 266 14.46 -16.09 -12.40
C GLN A 266 14.31 -14.91 -13.37
N ILE A 267 13.08 -14.45 -13.62
CA ILE A 267 12.81 -13.27 -14.45
C ILE A 267 13.34 -12.00 -13.77
N GLU A 268 13.19 -11.86 -12.46
CA GLU A 268 13.73 -10.76 -11.65
C GLU A 268 15.26 -10.72 -11.73
N GLY A 269 15.94 -11.85 -11.53
CA GLY A 269 17.40 -11.95 -11.65
C GLY A 269 17.88 -11.56 -13.05
N TRP A 270 17.18 -12.03 -14.09
CA TRP A 270 17.49 -11.67 -15.46
C TRP A 270 17.27 -10.18 -15.73
N PHE A 271 16.15 -9.61 -15.28
CA PHE A 271 15.81 -8.19 -15.38
C PHE A 271 16.87 -7.29 -14.72
N ASN A 272 17.29 -7.61 -13.50
CA ASN A 272 18.32 -6.85 -12.79
C ASN A 272 19.66 -6.88 -13.53
N GLU A 273 20.06 -8.06 -14.03
CA GLU A 273 21.34 -8.23 -14.72
C GLU A 273 21.38 -7.60 -16.13
N HIS A 274 20.25 -7.58 -16.84
CA HIS A 274 20.22 -7.21 -18.26
C HIS A 274 19.56 -5.85 -18.51
N VAL A 275 18.49 -5.49 -17.79
CA VAL A 275 17.79 -4.22 -17.99
C VAL A 275 18.39 -3.13 -17.10
N LEU A 276 18.31 -3.27 -15.78
CA LEU A 276 18.74 -2.22 -14.85
C LEU A 276 20.24 -1.92 -14.95
N LYS A 277 21.08 -2.96 -15.09
CA LYS A 277 22.53 -2.80 -15.23
C LYS A 277 22.97 -2.11 -16.52
N HIS A 278 22.15 -2.16 -17.57
CA HIS A 278 22.48 -1.59 -18.89
C HIS A 278 21.69 -0.31 -19.20
N LYS A 279 21.06 0.32 -18.20
CA LYS A 279 20.49 1.65 -18.33
C LYS A 279 21.58 2.66 -18.70
N ILE A 280 21.24 3.67 -19.49
CA ILE A 280 22.19 4.71 -19.93
C ILE A 280 21.77 6.06 -19.35
N THR A 281 22.66 6.70 -18.61
CA THR A 281 22.52 8.09 -18.18
C THR A 281 23.21 9.02 -19.18
N LEU A 282 22.51 10.06 -19.61
CA LEU A 282 22.98 11.00 -20.62
C LEU A 282 22.35 12.38 -20.44
N ASP A 283 22.89 13.39 -21.13
CA ASP A 283 22.28 14.72 -21.13
C ASP A 283 20.92 14.69 -21.84
N THR A 284 19.89 15.28 -21.26
CA THR A 284 18.51 15.27 -21.76
C THR A 284 18.39 15.72 -23.22
N ASP A 285 19.19 16.70 -23.65
CA ASP A 285 19.22 17.19 -25.03
C ASP A 285 19.66 16.12 -26.05
N LYS A 286 20.38 15.09 -25.60
CA LYS A 286 20.89 14.00 -26.43
C LYS A 286 19.98 12.76 -26.41
N ALA A 287 19.00 12.69 -25.51
CA ALA A 287 18.21 11.49 -25.28
C ALA A 287 17.49 10.99 -26.54
N ASP A 288 16.86 11.90 -27.27
CA ASP A 288 16.07 11.56 -28.47
C ASP A 288 16.96 11.25 -29.69
N SER A 289 18.27 11.51 -29.59
CA SER A 289 19.26 11.25 -30.64
C SER A 289 19.95 9.88 -30.51
N VAL A 290 19.67 9.15 -29.44
CA VAL A 290 20.27 7.84 -29.18
C VAL A 290 19.85 6.85 -30.26
N LYS A 291 20.86 6.18 -30.85
CA LYS A 291 20.68 5.12 -31.84
C LYS A 291 21.07 3.80 -31.21
N TRP A 292 20.07 3.04 -30.78
CA TRP A 292 20.26 1.71 -30.22
C TRP A 292 19.78 0.66 -31.21
N ASP A 293 20.67 -0.23 -31.66
CA ASP A 293 20.32 -1.26 -32.64
C ASP A 293 19.32 -2.27 -32.08
N ARG A 294 18.34 -2.64 -32.90
CA ARG A 294 17.33 -3.64 -32.50
C ARG A 294 17.92 -5.01 -32.25
N ASP A 295 18.98 -5.37 -32.96
CA ASP A 295 19.76 -6.57 -32.71
C ASP A 295 20.76 -6.33 -31.56
N ASN A 296 20.28 -6.40 -30.33
CA ASN A 296 21.08 -6.20 -29.12
C ASN A 296 21.11 -7.45 -28.22
N ARG A 297 22.13 -7.53 -27.37
CA ARG A 297 22.36 -8.67 -26.45
C ARG A 297 21.32 -8.79 -25.33
N ILE A 298 20.54 -7.73 -25.10
CA ILE A 298 19.53 -7.66 -24.05
C ILE A 298 18.17 -8.10 -24.61
N PHE A 299 18.01 -8.22 -25.93
CA PHE A 299 16.72 -8.48 -26.58
C PHE A 299 15.68 -7.37 -26.33
N ALA A 300 16.14 -6.17 -25.97
CA ALA A 300 15.28 -5.01 -25.82
C ALA A 300 14.73 -4.57 -27.18
N ASP A 301 13.47 -4.19 -27.20
CA ASP A 301 12.74 -3.75 -28.40
C ASP A 301 12.19 -2.32 -28.28
N VAL A 302 12.39 -1.67 -27.12
CA VAL A 302 12.04 -0.27 -26.87
C VAL A 302 12.88 0.33 -25.73
N LEU A 303 13.02 1.65 -25.71
CA LEU A 303 13.68 2.41 -24.64
C LEU A 303 12.64 3.24 -23.89
N LEU A 304 12.58 3.13 -22.56
CA LEU A 304 11.87 4.11 -21.73
C LEU A 304 12.84 5.17 -21.23
N ARG A 305 12.38 6.42 -21.16
CA ARG A 305 13.16 7.55 -20.67
C ARG A 305 12.48 8.12 -19.43
N ALA A 306 13.27 8.32 -18.37
CA ALA A 306 12.94 9.14 -17.21
C ALA A 306 13.94 10.29 -17.10
N ASP A 307 13.49 11.45 -16.66
CA ASP A 307 14.32 12.65 -16.52
C ASP A 307 14.59 12.91 -15.04
N GLU A 308 15.82 13.29 -14.67
CA GLU A 308 16.12 13.68 -13.29
C GLU A 308 15.43 15.01 -12.95
N ASP A 309 14.80 15.05 -11.79
CA ASP A 309 14.21 16.27 -11.23
C ASP A 309 15.33 17.20 -10.73
N TYR A 310 15.13 18.52 -10.91
CA TYR A 310 16.01 19.51 -10.32
C TYR A 310 15.60 19.68 -8.86
N GLU A 311 16.36 19.16 -7.91
CA GLU A 311 16.39 19.76 -6.58
C GLU A 311 17.25 21.02 -6.71
N ASP A 312 16.64 22.21 -6.65
CA ASP A 312 17.37 23.46 -6.47
C ASP A 312 17.99 23.46 -5.05
N GLU A 313 19.11 22.76 -4.86
CA GLU A 313 19.84 22.60 -3.59
C GLU A 313 20.44 23.92 -3.01
N ASP A 314 19.96 25.11 -3.41
CA ASP A 314 20.74 26.34 -3.23
C ASP A 314 19.92 27.62 -2.94
N ASP A 315 18.74 27.50 -2.30
CA ASP A 315 17.97 28.67 -1.80
C ASP A 315 17.82 28.74 -0.26
N ALA A 316 18.59 27.95 0.50
CA ALA A 316 18.71 28.09 1.95
C ALA A 316 19.99 28.84 2.37
N VAL A 317 20.22 30.03 1.81
CA VAL A 317 21.13 31.01 2.43
C VAL A 317 20.37 32.30 2.68
N THR A 318 19.99 32.48 3.94
CA THR A 318 19.37 33.67 4.52
C THR A 318 20.10 34.94 4.09
N PRO A 319 19.45 35.91 3.41
CA PRO A 319 20.04 37.22 3.21
C PRO A 319 19.88 38.04 4.49
N THR A 320 21.01 38.42 5.08
CA THR A 320 21.08 39.41 6.15
C THR A 320 20.56 40.77 5.65
N PRO A 321 19.81 41.53 6.45
CA PRO A 321 19.24 42.79 6.00
C PRO A 321 20.31 43.88 6.03
N SER A 322 20.61 44.45 4.87
CA SER A 322 21.31 45.74 4.77
C SER A 322 20.44 46.77 4.04
N THR A 323 20.61 48.00 4.50
CA THR A 323 19.82 49.22 4.38
C THR A 323 19.45 49.70 2.96
N PRO A 324 18.41 50.54 2.81
CA PRO A 324 17.94 51.05 1.52
C PRO A 324 18.72 52.30 1.10
N ASP A 325 18.92 52.51 -0.21
CA ASP A 325 18.84 53.84 -0.84
C ASP A 325 18.99 53.82 -2.39
N SER A 326 18.07 54.56 -3.05
CA SER A 326 18.16 55.24 -4.36
C SER A 326 18.29 54.38 -5.65
N ASP A 327 17.80 54.73 -6.84
CA ASP A 327 16.88 55.74 -7.38
C ASP A 327 16.58 55.37 -8.87
N GLU A 328 15.36 55.69 -9.33
CA GLU A 328 14.87 55.91 -10.72
C GLU A 328 14.72 54.76 -11.79
N PRO A 329 13.58 54.71 -12.54
CA PRO A 329 13.37 53.80 -13.67
C PRO A 329 13.66 54.47 -15.03
N LYS A 330 14.38 53.78 -15.93
CA LYS A 330 14.58 54.21 -17.32
C LYS A 330 13.56 53.58 -18.28
N VAL A 331 12.68 54.43 -18.80
CA VAL A 331 11.74 54.16 -19.90
C VAL A 331 12.48 53.95 -21.22
N ARG A 332 12.02 53.03 -22.08
CA ARG A 332 12.44 52.97 -23.49
C ARG A 332 11.24 52.80 -24.45
N ASN A 333 11.04 53.81 -25.29
CA ASN A 333 10.11 53.88 -26.42
C ASN A 333 10.62 53.08 -27.62
N THR A 334 9.71 52.41 -28.36
CA THR A 334 9.79 52.28 -29.83
C THR A 334 8.41 52.20 -30.47
N LEU A 335 8.26 52.88 -31.61
CA LEU A 335 7.10 53.02 -32.49
C LEU A 335 7.21 52.04 -33.69
N GLY A 336 6.18 51.24 -33.96
CA GLY A 336 6.03 50.39 -35.16
C GLY A 336 4.81 49.45 -35.08
N PRO A 337 4.12 49.10 -36.19
CA PRO A 337 2.82 48.43 -36.15
C PRO A 337 2.93 46.93 -35.86
N LEU A 338 2.20 46.49 -34.83
CA LEU A 338 1.99 45.11 -34.40
C LEU A 338 1.12 44.34 -35.40
N ASN A 339 1.64 43.25 -35.97
CA ASN A 339 0.84 42.19 -36.57
C ASN A 339 1.43 40.84 -36.15
N GLY A 340 0.75 40.17 -35.22
CA GLY A 340 1.09 38.85 -34.70
C GLY A 340 0.57 38.68 -33.27
N ILE A 341 -0.39 37.77 -33.09
CA ILE A 341 -1.04 37.42 -31.82
C ILE A 341 0.04 37.02 -30.77
N PRO A 342 0.07 37.62 -29.56
CA PRO A 342 1.03 37.23 -28.53
C PRO A 342 0.45 36.15 -27.61
N ILE A 343 0.95 34.92 -27.73
CA ILE A 343 1.03 33.98 -26.61
C ILE A 343 2.37 34.28 -25.93
N GLY A 344 2.33 34.61 -24.64
CA GLY A 344 3.37 35.39 -23.93
C GLY A 344 4.76 34.74 -23.87
N PRO A 345 5.84 35.53 -23.93
CA PRO A 345 7.19 35.07 -23.61
C PRO A 345 7.50 35.34 -22.13
N ILE A 346 7.84 34.27 -21.40
CA ILE A 346 8.55 34.35 -20.12
C ILE A 346 9.91 35.01 -20.38
N THR A 347 10.04 36.31 -20.12
CA THR A 347 11.34 36.97 -20.08
C THR A 347 11.96 36.77 -18.71
N ARG A 348 12.73 35.68 -18.58
CA ARG A 348 13.72 35.50 -17.52
C ARG A 348 14.72 36.65 -17.56
N SER A 349 14.87 37.37 -16.46
CA SER A 349 16.03 38.19 -16.17
C SER A 349 17.28 37.30 -16.26
N ARG A 350 18.10 37.53 -17.29
CA ARG A 350 19.34 36.78 -17.53
C ARG A 350 20.47 37.41 -16.73
N SER A 351 20.81 36.82 -15.59
CA SER A 351 22.14 36.96 -14.97
C SER A 351 23.12 36.04 -15.70
N PRO A 352 24.24 36.53 -16.27
CA PRO A 352 25.10 35.74 -17.15
C PRO A 352 26.13 34.85 -16.42
N SER A 353 25.90 34.45 -15.16
CA SER A 353 26.96 33.86 -14.32
C SER A 353 26.63 32.55 -13.58
N ARG A 354 25.52 31.86 -13.86
CA ARG A 354 25.31 30.47 -13.38
C ARG A 354 25.31 29.52 -14.58
N GLN A 355 26.38 28.75 -14.75
CA GLN A 355 26.37 27.56 -15.61
C GLN A 355 25.41 26.56 -14.96
N ARG A 356 24.16 26.49 -15.45
CA ARG A 356 23.21 25.47 -15.00
C ARG A 356 23.74 24.11 -15.47
N GLN A 357 23.87 23.14 -14.57
CA GLN A 357 24.23 21.79 -14.98
C GLN A 357 23.18 21.28 -15.99
N PRO A 358 23.61 20.61 -17.09
CA PRO A 358 22.68 20.07 -18.06
C PRO A 358 21.79 19.02 -17.38
N ARG A 359 20.48 19.04 -17.70
CA ARG A 359 19.54 18.00 -17.23
C ARG A 359 20.06 16.63 -17.67
N LYS A 360 19.88 15.64 -16.81
CA LYS A 360 20.19 14.25 -17.12
C LYS A 360 18.90 13.47 -17.33
N SER A 361 18.99 12.51 -18.23
CA SER A 361 17.95 11.55 -18.52
C SER A 361 18.53 10.14 -18.44
N VAL A 362 17.73 9.20 -17.97
CA VAL A 362 18.09 7.78 -17.91
C VAL A 362 17.23 7.01 -18.90
N LEU A 363 17.89 6.26 -19.80
CA LEU A 363 17.25 5.38 -20.76
C LEU A 363 17.32 3.92 -20.31
N TYR A 364 16.19 3.24 -20.30
CA TYR A 364 16.03 1.85 -19.88
C TYR A 364 15.72 0.94 -21.09
N PRO A 365 16.59 -0.02 -21.44
CA PRO A 365 16.35 -1.00 -22.50
C PRO A 365 15.38 -2.08 -22.02
N VAL A 366 14.12 -1.99 -22.44
CA VAL A 366 13.02 -2.83 -21.92
C VAL A 366 12.34 -3.61 -23.05
N HIS A 367 11.35 -4.43 -22.66
CA HIS A 367 10.68 -5.37 -23.55
C HIS A 367 9.19 -5.02 -23.65
N ARG A 368 8.67 -4.83 -24.87
CA ARG A 368 7.24 -4.57 -25.11
C ARG A 368 6.37 -5.68 -24.51
N ALA A 369 6.85 -6.93 -24.57
CA ALA A 369 6.19 -8.08 -23.95
C ALA A 369 5.90 -7.90 -22.45
N MET A 370 6.71 -7.12 -21.72
CA MET A 370 6.49 -6.80 -20.31
C MET A 370 5.75 -5.49 -20.11
N LEU A 371 5.97 -4.49 -20.97
CA LEU A 371 5.26 -3.21 -20.89
C LEU A 371 3.75 -3.36 -21.13
N ILE A 372 3.31 -4.26 -22.03
CA ILE A 372 1.88 -4.47 -22.34
C ILE A 372 1.06 -5.10 -21.20
N ARG A 373 1.63 -5.28 -20.02
CA ARG A 373 0.86 -5.47 -18.78
C ARG A 373 0.07 -4.22 -18.39
N SER A 374 0.57 -3.07 -18.81
CA SER A 374 -0.12 -1.79 -18.72
C SER A 374 -0.96 -1.60 -19.99
N GLU A 375 -2.24 -1.28 -19.79
CA GLU A 375 -3.17 -1.00 -20.87
C GLU A 375 -2.74 0.23 -21.69
N PHE A 376 -2.05 1.20 -21.06
CA PHE A 376 -1.43 2.32 -21.76
C PHE A 376 -0.43 1.85 -22.84
N PHE A 377 0.48 0.94 -22.51
CA PHE A 377 1.43 0.41 -23.50
C PHE A 377 0.77 -0.57 -24.47
N GLN A 378 -0.21 -1.37 -24.02
CA GLN A 378 -0.96 -2.27 -24.89
C GLN A 378 -1.67 -1.50 -26.01
N THR A 379 -2.35 -0.41 -25.67
CA THR A 379 -3.03 0.45 -26.64
C THR A 379 -2.03 1.17 -27.55
N MET A 380 -0.95 1.71 -27.00
CA MET A 380 0.13 2.34 -27.76
C MET A 380 0.70 1.39 -28.82
N PHE A 381 1.08 0.17 -28.43
CA PHE A 381 1.74 -0.80 -29.30
C PHE A 381 0.81 -1.53 -30.26
N SER A 382 -0.50 -1.52 -30.03
CA SER A 382 -1.50 -2.10 -30.93
C SER A 382 -1.97 -1.12 -32.02
N SER A 383 -1.68 0.16 -31.85
CA SER A 383 -2.11 1.24 -32.74
C SER A 383 -1.15 1.44 -33.93
N GLY A 384 -1.48 2.39 -34.81
CA GLY A 384 -0.59 2.86 -35.87
C GLY A 384 0.48 3.88 -35.44
N PHE A 385 0.66 4.12 -34.14
CA PHE A 385 1.63 5.09 -33.61
C PHE A 385 3.08 4.73 -33.97
N ARG A 386 3.98 5.72 -33.92
CA ARG A 386 5.40 5.55 -34.31
C ARG A 386 6.11 4.53 -33.42
N GLU A 387 5.73 4.48 -32.16
CA GLU A 387 6.20 3.59 -31.12
C GLU A 387 5.84 2.13 -31.41
N ALA A 388 4.79 1.89 -32.20
CA ALA A 388 4.39 0.56 -32.65
C ALA A 388 5.18 0.10 -33.90
N GLN A 389 5.75 1.03 -34.66
CA GLN A 389 6.40 0.76 -35.94
C GLN A 389 7.79 0.16 -35.76
N GLU A 390 8.13 -0.75 -36.68
CA GLU A 390 9.46 -1.35 -36.72
C GLU A 390 10.46 -0.40 -37.38
N THR A 391 11.41 0.08 -36.60
CA THR A 391 12.54 0.89 -37.07
C THR A 391 13.87 0.18 -36.87
N PRO A 392 14.95 0.59 -37.59
CA PRO A 392 16.29 0.02 -37.39
C PRO A 392 16.82 0.19 -35.96
N TYR A 393 16.45 1.30 -35.32
CA TYR A 393 16.82 1.62 -33.94
C TYR A 393 15.61 1.53 -33.01
N LEU A 394 15.85 1.29 -31.73
CA LEU A 394 14.82 1.28 -30.69
C LEU A 394 14.18 2.67 -30.55
N GLN A 395 12.85 2.71 -30.38
CA GLN A 395 12.12 3.94 -30.11
C GLN A 395 12.28 4.34 -28.64
N VAL A 396 12.44 5.64 -28.39
CA VAL A 396 12.51 6.23 -27.04
C VAL A 396 11.13 6.75 -26.66
N ILE A 397 10.58 6.27 -25.56
CA ILE A 397 9.29 6.69 -25.01
C ILE A 397 9.55 7.44 -23.69
N PRO A 398 9.29 8.75 -23.63
CA PRO A 398 9.42 9.53 -22.40
C PRO A 398 8.27 9.23 -21.44
N ILE A 399 8.61 8.98 -20.18
CA ILE A 399 7.69 8.89 -19.04
C ILE A 399 8.02 10.06 -18.12
N ASP A 400 6.99 10.82 -17.74
CA ASP A 400 7.14 12.04 -16.94
C ASP A 400 7.31 11.70 -15.46
N CYS A 401 8.47 11.15 -15.11
CA CYS A 401 8.82 10.78 -13.74
C CYS A 401 10.33 10.73 -13.51
N SER A 402 10.70 10.70 -12.23
CA SER A 402 12.08 10.49 -11.81
C SER A 402 12.56 9.07 -12.16
N PRO A 403 13.88 8.87 -12.38
CA PRO A 403 14.45 7.54 -12.64
C PRO A 403 14.15 6.54 -11.53
N ARG A 404 14.08 7.01 -10.28
CA ARG A 404 13.75 6.18 -9.11
C ARG A 404 12.34 5.63 -9.19
N VAL A 405 11.36 6.45 -9.57
CA VAL A 405 9.96 6.03 -9.74
C VAL A 405 9.82 5.08 -10.92
N LEU A 406 10.51 5.34 -12.04
CA LEU A 406 10.48 4.45 -13.20
C LEU A 406 11.05 3.06 -12.86
N GLU A 407 12.09 2.96 -12.04
CA GLU A 407 12.64 1.68 -11.58
C GLU A 407 11.67 0.87 -10.73
N ILE A 408 10.87 1.53 -9.88
CA ILE A 408 9.80 0.89 -9.11
C ILE A 408 8.73 0.33 -10.06
N VAL A 409 8.30 1.13 -11.03
CA VAL A 409 7.31 0.72 -12.05
C VAL A 409 7.83 -0.45 -12.88
N LEU A 410 9.08 -0.41 -13.32
CA LEU A 410 9.69 -1.50 -14.08
C LEU A 410 9.82 -2.77 -13.22
N THR A 411 10.23 -2.65 -11.96
CA THR A 411 10.28 -3.78 -11.03
C THR A 411 8.89 -4.40 -10.87
N PHE A 412 7.84 -3.58 -10.75
CA PHE A 412 6.46 -4.06 -10.70
C PHE A 412 6.05 -4.80 -11.98
N LEU A 413 6.31 -4.23 -13.15
CA LEU A 413 5.99 -4.85 -14.44
C LEU A 413 6.71 -6.20 -14.62
N TYR A 414 7.98 -6.31 -14.19
CA TYR A 414 8.77 -7.53 -14.37
C TYR A 414 8.55 -8.59 -13.30
N THR A 415 8.04 -8.22 -12.12
CA THR A 415 8.11 -9.11 -10.95
C THR A 415 6.85 -9.11 -10.07
N GLU A 416 5.87 -8.24 -10.34
CA GLU A 416 4.69 -7.98 -9.50
C GLU A 416 5.04 -7.49 -8.07
N ARG A 417 6.31 -7.15 -7.81
CA ARG A 417 6.75 -6.53 -6.54
C ARG A 417 6.95 -5.03 -6.70
N ALA A 418 6.61 -4.29 -5.66
CA ALA A 418 6.80 -2.85 -5.60
C ALA A 418 6.99 -2.43 -4.14
N ASP A 419 8.23 -2.49 -3.67
CA ASP A 419 8.60 -2.00 -2.34
C ASP A 419 9.24 -0.62 -2.51
N PHE A 420 8.67 0.39 -1.86
CA PHE A 420 9.15 1.77 -1.94
C PHE A 420 8.79 2.56 -0.69
N PRO A 421 9.62 3.56 -0.31
CA PRO A 421 9.36 4.37 0.87
C PRO A 421 8.25 5.39 0.64
N LEU A 422 7.77 5.96 1.75
CA LEU A 422 6.70 6.95 1.77
C LEU A 422 7.02 8.20 0.92
N SER A 423 8.29 8.62 0.89
CA SER A 423 8.74 9.84 0.20
C SER A 423 8.52 9.83 -1.32
N VAL A 424 8.42 8.66 -1.96
CA VAL A 424 8.12 8.54 -3.40
C VAL A 424 6.71 8.02 -3.67
N ALA A 425 5.90 7.82 -2.62
CA ALA A 425 4.64 7.11 -2.76
C ALA A 425 3.60 7.91 -3.56
N ILE A 426 3.57 9.24 -3.44
CA ILE A 426 2.70 10.12 -4.25
C ILE A 426 3.10 10.05 -5.72
N ASP A 427 4.39 10.15 -6.05
CA ASP A 427 4.85 10.05 -7.45
C ASP A 427 4.53 8.68 -8.05
N VAL A 428 4.75 7.61 -7.28
CA VAL A 428 4.39 6.25 -7.71
C VAL A 428 2.87 6.14 -7.92
N LEU A 429 2.05 6.78 -7.08
CA LEU A 429 0.59 6.81 -7.26
C LEU A 429 0.20 7.48 -8.59
N PHE A 430 0.77 8.65 -8.89
CA PHE A 430 0.50 9.36 -10.14
C PHE A 430 0.95 8.58 -11.37
N ILE A 431 2.14 7.97 -11.33
CA ILE A 431 2.65 7.19 -12.47
C ILE A 431 1.89 5.87 -12.64
N ALA A 432 1.47 5.24 -11.53
CA ALA A 432 0.61 4.08 -11.60
C ALA A 432 -0.76 4.42 -12.20
N ASP A 433 -1.33 5.59 -11.88
CA ASP A 433 -2.55 6.09 -12.51
C ASP A 433 -2.35 6.43 -13.99
N LEU A 434 -1.26 7.12 -14.36
CA LEU A 434 -0.92 7.45 -15.75
C LEU A 434 -0.78 6.20 -16.62
N LEU A 435 -0.12 5.16 -16.09
CA LEU A 435 0.17 3.92 -16.82
C LEU A 435 -0.93 2.86 -16.67
N TRP A 436 -2.05 3.15 -16.00
CA TRP A 436 -3.17 2.24 -15.76
C TRP A 436 -2.72 0.94 -15.07
N LEU A 437 -1.95 1.09 -13.98
CA LEU A 437 -1.44 0.01 -13.14
C LEU A 437 -2.20 -0.06 -11.81
N ASP A 438 -3.45 -0.51 -11.85
CA ASP A 438 -4.39 -0.46 -10.71
C ASP A 438 -3.82 -1.06 -9.41
N LYS A 439 -3.13 -2.20 -9.50
CA LYS A 439 -2.53 -2.84 -8.32
C LYS A 439 -1.40 -2.01 -7.70
N LEU A 440 -0.57 -1.39 -8.53
CA LEU A 440 0.51 -0.53 -8.05
C LEU A 440 -0.08 0.75 -7.43
N LYS A 441 -1.14 1.29 -8.04
CA LYS A 441 -1.90 2.44 -7.54
C LYS A 441 -2.52 2.15 -6.17
N VAL A 442 -3.20 1.02 -6.02
CA VAL A 442 -3.76 0.56 -4.73
C VAL A 442 -2.66 0.42 -3.68
N ARG A 443 -1.51 -0.15 -4.06
CA ARG A 443 -0.38 -0.32 -3.14
C ARG A 443 0.22 1.01 -2.69
N ALA A 444 0.38 1.97 -3.60
CA ALA A 444 0.83 3.32 -3.26
C ALA A 444 -0.15 4.01 -2.31
N ALA A 445 -1.45 3.95 -2.60
CA ALA A 445 -2.49 4.51 -1.74
C ALA A 445 -2.52 3.86 -0.35
N GLN A 446 -2.33 2.54 -0.28
CA GLN A 446 -2.18 1.82 0.98
C GLN A 446 -1.01 2.41 1.77
N ILE A 447 0.21 2.41 1.20
CA ILE A 447 1.42 2.94 1.84
C ILE A 447 1.22 4.37 2.38
N ILE A 448 0.62 5.26 1.59
CA ILE A 448 0.34 6.65 1.99
C ILE A 448 -0.62 6.68 3.19
N SER A 449 -1.79 6.05 3.06
CA SER A 449 -2.82 6.04 4.12
C SER A 449 -2.42 5.31 5.39
N THR A 450 -1.42 4.44 5.32
CA THR A 450 -0.95 3.63 6.45
C THR A 450 0.21 4.27 7.19
N LEU A 451 1.26 4.68 6.46
CA LEU A 451 2.47 5.23 7.07
C LEU A 451 2.34 6.73 7.37
N GLY A 452 1.47 7.44 6.63
CA GLY A 452 1.20 8.86 6.85
C GLY A 452 0.47 9.16 8.18
N ASN A 453 0.03 8.15 8.92
CA ASN A 453 -0.71 8.37 10.18
C ASN A 453 0.20 8.72 11.38
N GLY A 454 1.49 8.35 11.36
CA GLY A 454 2.39 8.49 12.53
C GLY A 454 1.93 7.66 13.75
N ASN A 455 2.66 7.71 14.87
CA ASN A 455 2.49 6.86 16.09
C ASN A 455 1.14 7.02 16.86
N THR A 456 0.06 7.48 16.24
CA THR A 456 -1.10 8.01 16.96
C THR A 456 -2.13 7.00 17.47
N SER A 457 -2.04 5.71 17.12
CA SER A 457 -3.08 4.75 17.55
C SER A 457 -3.03 4.39 19.05
N VAL A 458 -1.97 4.77 19.78
CA VAL A 458 -1.86 4.51 21.24
C VAL A 458 -1.86 5.79 22.08
N VAL A 459 -1.40 6.93 21.53
CA VAL A 459 -1.19 8.16 22.33
C VAL A 459 -2.43 9.05 22.40
N GLU A 460 -3.35 9.02 21.43
CA GLU A 460 -4.51 9.93 21.42
C GLU A 460 -5.64 9.49 22.37
N ALA A 461 -5.69 8.20 22.76
CA ALA A 461 -6.59 7.76 23.83
C ALA A 461 -6.17 8.33 25.21
N GLU A 462 -4.88 8.64 25.39
CA GLU A 462 -4.30 9.09 26.67
C GLU A 462 -3.89 10.58 26.68
N ASN A 463 -3.96 11.31 25.56
CA ASN A 463 -3.47 12.69 25.47
C ASN A 463 -4.49 13.70 24.88
N PRO A 464 -5.49 14.14 25.67
CA PRO A 464 -6.49 15.14 25.26
C PRO A 464 -5.93 16.58 25.14
N ARG A 465 -4.63 16.80 25.36
CA ARG A 465 -4.00 18.14 25.35
C ARG A 465 -3.26 18.49 24.06
N GLY A 466 -3.18 17.59 23.08
CA GLY A 466 -2.55 17.87 21.79
C GLY A 466 -1.06 18.22 21.86
N GLU A 467 -0.39 18.01 23.00
CA GLU A 467 1.06 18.11 23.13
C GLU A 467 1.69 16.79 22.67
N THR A 468 1.86 16.63 21.36
CA THR A 468 2.85 15.68 20.84
C THR A 468 4.21 16.34 21.02
N ALA A 469 5.04 15.80 21.92
CA ALA A 469 6.45 16.15 21.95
C ALA A 469 7.03 16.01 20.54
N PHE A 470 7.87 16.97 20.16
CA PHE A 470 8.65 16.95 18.92
C PHE A 470 9.21 15.55 18.67
N PRO A 471 9.26 15.06 17.42
CA PRO A 471 10.14 13.95 17.10
C PRO A 471 11.53 14.33 17.62
N GLU A 472 12.17 13.45 18.39
CA GLU A 472 13.56 13.63 18.75
C GLU A 472 14.38 13.82 17.46
N GLU A 473 15.38 14.70 17.49
CA GLU A 473 16.18 15.15 16.33
C GLU A 473 16.95 14.02 15.59
N ASP A 474 16.71 12.75 15.92
CA ASP A 474 17.42 11.58 15.40
C ASP A 474 16.66 10.80 14.29
N ASP A 475 15.42 11.15 13.94
CA ASP A 475 14.68 10.56 12.80
C ASP A 475 14.81 11.43 11.52
N GLU A 476 16.03 11.62 11.03
CA GLU A 476 16.32 12.42 9.80
C GLU A 476 15.71 11.82 8.50
N ASP A 477 15.20 10.58 8.52
CA ASP A 477 14.75 9.84 7.33
C ASP A 477 13.23 9.90 7.05
N GLN A 478 12.43 10.61 7.85
CA GLN A 478 10.98 10.74 7.66
C GLN A 478 10.58 12.20 7.44
N GLU A 479 10.75 12.70 6.21
CA GLU A 479 9.97 13.87 5.78
C GLU A 479 8.47 13.53 5.90
N PRO A 480 7.71 14.22 6.76
CA PRO A 480 6.28 14.00 6.85
C PRO A 480 5.64 14.43 5.52
N LEU A 481 4.93 13.51 4.86
CA LEU A 481 4.12 13.84 3.70
C LEU A 481 3.17 14.99 4.06
N ASP A 482 3.10 16.01 3.20
CA ASP A 482 2.12 17.06 3.34
C ASP A 482 0.71 16.49 3.12
N ILE A 483 -0.16 16.65 4.11
CA ILE A 483 -1.53 16.17 4.06
C ILE A 483 -2.33 16.86 2.94
N TYR A 484 -2.00 18.11 2.62
CA TYR A 484 -2.65 18.83 1.51
C TYR A 484 -2.34 18.15 0.17
N ASP A 485 -1.10 17.74 -0.03
CA ASP A 485 -0.68 17.00 -1.23
C ASP A 485 -1.30 15.61 -1.30
N VAL A 486 -1.45 14.92 -0.16
CA VAL A 486 -2.14 13.62 -0.11
C VAL A 486 -3.61 13.74 -0.53
N ILE A 487 -4.32 14.76 -0.06
CA ILE A 487 -5.73 14.99 -0.42
C ILE A 487 -5.85 15.33 -1.91
N ARG A 488 -5.01 16.23 -2.41
CA ARG A 488 -4.97 16.58 -3.85
C ARG A 488 -4.65 15.37 -4.71
N ALA A 489 -3.68 14.55 -4.31
CA ALA A 489 -3.35 13.30 -4.99
C ALA A 489 -4.53 12.32 -4.97
N GLY A 490 -5.26 12.22 -3.86
CA GLY A 490 -6.51 11.46 -3.76
C GLY A 490 -7.55 11.91 -4.77
N TRP A 491 -7.75 13.22 -4.88
CA TRP A 491 -8.68 13.85 -5.82
C TRP A 491 -8.31 13.66 -7.29
N ASP A 492 -7.05 13.87 -7.64
CA ASP A 492 -6.57 13.80 -9.02
C ASP A 492 -6.57 12.37 -9.54
N THR A 493 -6.14 11.43 -8.68
CA THR A 493 -6.10 10.00 -9.00
C THR A 493 -7.41 9.28 -8.70
N ARG A 494 -8.42 9.97 -8.14
CA ARG A 494 -9.74 9.41 -7.77
C ARG A 494 -9.62 8.21 -6.83
N VAL A 495 -8.76 8.31 -5.83
CA VAL A 495 -8.58 7.29 -4.81
C VAL A 495 -9.30 7.72 -3.54
N GLN A 496 -10.55 7.27 -3.41
CA GLN A 496 -11.42 7.58 -2.26
C GLN A 496 -10.74 7.27 -0.91
N ARG A 497 -9.93 6.21 -0.84
CA ARG A 497 -9.18 5.87 0.38
C ARG A 497 -8.28 7.01 0.88
N LEU A 498 -7.66 7.76 -0.03
CA LEU A 498 -6.79 8.89 0.33
C LEU A 498 -7.60 10.12 0.73
N GLU A 499 -8.76 10.32 0.10
CA GLU A 499 -9.72 11.37 0.46
C GLU A 499 -10.24 11.15 1.89
N GLU A 500 -10.75 9.94 2.18
CA GLU A 500 -11.20 9.52 3.52
C GLU A 500 -10.07 9.62 4.55
N PHE A 501 -8.86 9.16 4.19
CA PHE A 501 -7.69 9.26 5.05
C PHE A 501 -7.37 10.72 5.38
N GLY A 502 -7.33 11.59 4.37
CA GLY A 502 -7.01 13.00 4.53
C GLY A 502 -8.04 13.75 5.37
N ALA A 503 -9.33 13.55 5.10
CA ALA A 503 -10.42 14.13 5.89
C ALA A 503 -10.37 13.66 7.34
N ARG A 504 -10.17 12.36 7.57
CA ARG A 504 -10.04 11.80 8.92
C ARG A 504 -8.82 12.36 9.66
N TYR A 505 -7.68 12.45 8.98
CA TYR A 505 -6.44 13.00 9.54
C TYR A 505 -6.64 14.47 9.97
N LEU A 506 -7.25 15.29 9.11
CA LEU A 506 -7.56 16.69 9.42
C LEU A 506 -8.57 16.80 10.56
N ALA A 507 -9.62 15.98 10.60
CA ALA A 507 -10.62 16.01 11.68
C ALA A 507 -10.02 15.70 13.07
N HIS A 508 -9.05 14.79 13.15
CA HIS A 508 -8.38 14.44 14.41
C HIS A 508 -7.42 15.52 14.91
N ARG A 509 -7.01 16.44 14.03
CA ARG A 509 -6.01 17.48 14.31
C ARG A 509 -6.51 18.87 13.92
N LEU A 510 -7.83 19.04 13.83
CA LEU A 510 -8.45 20.20 13.21
C LEU A 510 -8.04 21.49 13.89
N GLU A 511 -7.79 21.45 15.20
CA GLU A 511 -7.31 22.57 16.01
C GLU A 511 -6.01 23.19 15.45
N ARG A 512 -5.17 22.39 14.78
CA ARG A 512 -3.90 22.82 14.19
C ARG A 512 -4.05 23.38 12.77
N TYR A 513 -5.05 22.90 12.03
CA TYR A 513 -5.21 23.19 10.59
C TYR A 513 -6.29 24.23 10.29
N ILE A 514 -7.28 24.40 11.17
CA ILE A 514 -8.47 25.23 10.91
C ILE A 514 -8.14 26.71 10.65
N ASP A 515 -7.07 27.20 11.27
CA ASP A 515 -6.61 28.59 11.13
C ASP A 515 -5.48 28.74 10.09
N ASP A 516 -5.09 27.65 9.39
CA ASP A 516 -4.05 27.63 8.36
C ASP A 516 -4.60 28.17 7.01
N PRO A 517 -3.96 29.16 6.37
CA PRO A 517 -4.37 29.62 5.04
C PRO A 517 -4.41 28.51 3.98
N ASP A 518 -3.52 27.52 4.05
CA ASP A 518 -3.47 26.43 3.06
C ASP A 518 -4.69 25.50 3.20
N PHE A 519 -5.24 25.37 4.41
CA PHE A 519 -6.52 24.69 4.63
C PHE A 519 -7.68 25.45 3.99
N ALA A 520 -7.71 26.78 4.11
CA ALA A 520 -8.74 27.61 3.49
C ALA A 520 -8.70 27.50 1.94
N ASP A 521 -7.50 27.39 1.37
CA ASP A 521 -7.29 27.17 -0.06
C ASP A 521 -7.76 25.78 -0.49
N LEU A 522 -7.43 24.73 0.28
CA LEU A 522 -7.90 23.37 0.04
C LEU A 522 -9.44 23.29 0.06
N VAL A 523 -10.10 23.94 1.02
CA VAL A 523 -11.57 23.99 1.10
C VAL A 523 -12.17 24.68 -0.14
N ARG A 524 -11.54 25.74 -0.63
CA ARG A 524 -11.96 26.42 -1.86
C ARG A 524 -11.78 25.53 -3.10
N GLU A 525 -10.67 24.80 -3.18
CA GLU A 525 -10.44 23.81 -4.24
C GLU A 525 -11.52 22.73 -4.21
N SER A 526 -11.82 22.15 -3.03
CA SER A 526 -12.89 21.17 -2.86
C SER A 526 -14.24 21.70 -3.34
N ALA A 527 -14.59 22.92 -2.93
CA ALA A 527 -15.84 23.56 -3.34
C ALA A 527 -15.95 23.76 -4.87
N ALA A 528 -14.83 24.07 -5.54
CA ALA A 528 -14.80 24.32 -6.98
C ALA A 528 -14.91 23.05 -7.85
N ARG A 529 -14.66 21.85 -7.30
CA ARG A 529 -14.68 20.60 -8.08
C ARG A 529 -16.07 20.22 -8.60
N VAL A 530 -17.13 20.67 -7.94
CA VAL A 530 -18.52 20.37 -8.34
C VAL A 530 -19.03 21.43 -9.32
N HIS A 531 -19.15 21.07 -10.60
CA HIS A 531 -19.46 22.00 -11.70
C HIS A 531 -20.96 22.40 -11.82
N ALA A 532 -21.86 21.74 -11.11
CA ALA A 532 -23.31 21.96 -11.22
C ALA A 532 -23.97 22.19 -9.85
N ARG A 533 -23.35 23.02 -9.02
CA ARG A 533 -23.85 23.29 -7.67
C ARG A 533 -25.19 24.02 -7.68
N GLN A 534 -26.15 23.51 -6.92
CA GLN A 534 -27.27 24.32 -6.42
C GLN A 534 -26.81 25.08 -5.17
N GLU A 535 -27.54 26.12 -4.76
CA GLU A 535 -27.22 26.92 -3.55
C GLU A 535 -27.21 26.10 -2.24
N THR A 536 -27.59 24.82 -2.28
CA THR A 536 -27.68 23.90 -1.13
C THR A 536 -26.64 22.77 -1.14
N ASP A 537 -25.69 22.78 -2.08
CA ASP A 537 -24.73 21.68 -2.19
C ASP A 537 -23.56 21.87 -1.22
N THR A 538 -23.39 20.91 -0.32
CA THR A 538 -22.38 20.91 0.73
C THR A 538 -20.95 20.79 0.17
N VAL A 539 -19.96 21.19 0.97
CA VAL A 539 -18.54 21.02 0.61
C VAL A 539 -18.11 19.62 1.04
N GLU A 540 -17.89 18.72 0.08
CA GLU A 540 -17.59 17.29 0.33
C GLU A 540 -16.49 17.09 1.39
N LEU A 541 -15.36 17.80 1.26
CA LEU A 541 -14.26 17.71 2.23
C LEU A 541 -14.69 18.13 3.64
N ILE A 542 -15.53 19.16 3.77
CA ILE A 542 -16.01 19.65 5.06
C ILE A 542 -17.02 18.68 5.66
N ASP A 543 -17.90 18.08 4.86
CA ASP A 543 -18.82 17.07 5.33
C ASP A 543 -18.08 15.83 5.85
N ASP A 544 -17.05 15.38 5.13
CA ASP A 544 -16.22 14.27 5.57
C ASP A 544 -15.47 14.63 6.88
N ILE A 545 -14.94 15.86 6.99
CA ILE A 545 -14.32 16.34 8.23
C ILE A 545 -15.35 16.40 9.37
N ARG A 546 -16.55 16.94 9.15
CA ARG A 546 -17.65 17.00 10.13
C ARG A 546 -18.03 15.59 10.59
N TYR A 547 -18.14 14.64 9.65
CA TYR A 547 -18.42 13.24 9.94
C TYR A 547 -17.34 12.62 10.85
N TYR A 548 -16.06 12.70 10.47
CA TYR A 548 -14.98 12.12 11.28
C TYR A 548 -14.74 12.87 12.58
N LEU A 549 -15.02 14.17 12.63
CA LEU A 549 -15.00 14.96 13.86
C LEU A 549 -16.10 14.46 14.81
N SER A 550 -17.31 14.22 14.29
CA SER A 550 -18.38 13.61 15.08
C SER A 550 -17.98 12.23 15.59
N GLU A 551 -17.34 11.39 14.76
CA GLU A 551 -16.87 10.04 15.14
C GLU A 551 -15.81 10.11 16.27
N ARG A 552 -14.86 11.04 16.16
CA ARG A 552 -13.81 11.30 17.18
C ARG A 552 -14.43 11.54 18.56
N PHE A 553 -15.51 12.32 18.64
CA PHE A 553 -16.16 12.64 19.90
C PHE A 553 -17.25 11.62 20.29
N ARG A 554 -17.90 10.94 19.33
CA ARG A 554 -18.98 9.94 19.53
C ARG A 554 -18.54 8.73 20.34
N LEU A 555 -17.32 8.23 20.12
CA LEU A 555 -16.78 7.03 20.78
C LEU A 555 -16.70 7.15 22.31
N ARG A 556 -16.84 8.36 22.88
CA ARG A 556 -16.90 8.57 24.34
C ARG A 556 -18.32 8.78 24.88
N PHE A 557 -19.33 8.97 24.02
CA PHE A 557 -20.72 9.21 24.43
C PHE A 557 -21.58 7.94 24.49
N GLU A 558 -21.17 6.83 23.84
CA GLU A 558 -21.95 5.58 23.79
C GLU A 558 -22.17 4.93 25.17
N ASP A 559 -21.24 5.09 26.13
CA ASP A 559 -21.38 4.53 27.50
C ASP A 559 -22.36 5.31 28.40
N SER A 560 -22.89 6.45 27.93
CA SER A 560 -23.71 7.37 28.75
C SER A 560 -25.20 7.43 28.39
N GLY A 561 -25.63 6.74 27.32
CA GLY A 561 -27.04 6.74 26.88
C GLY A 561 -27.50 8.08 26.28
N LEU A 562 -26.57 8.93 25.83
CA LEU A 562 -26.83 10.26 25.29
C LEU A 562 -27.41 10.28 23.86
N GLU A 563 -27.68 9.11 23.28
CA GLU A 563 -28.32 8.97 21.96
C GLU A 563 -29.75 9.58 21.93
N GLU A 564 -30.37 9.79 23.10
CA GLU A 564 -31.67 10.47 23.24
C GLU A 564 -31.60 12.02 23.29
N MET A 565 -30.40 12.61 23.22
CA MET A 565 -30.19 14.07 23.42
C MET A 565 -29.65 14.81 22.18
N MET A 566 -29.61 14.12 21.03
CA MET A 566 -29.35 14.71 19.72
C MET A 566 -30.68 15.08 19.07
N ASP A 567 -30.78 16.29 18.52
CA ASP A 567 -31.94 16.65 17.70
C ASP A 567 -31.89 15.97 16.31
N GLU A 568 -32.93 16.17 15.50
CA GLU A 568 -33.04 15.57 14.15
C GLU A 568 -31.92 16.04 13.19
N GLN A 569 -31.15 17.07 13.55
CA GLN A 569 -29.99 17.59 12.81
C GLN A 569 -28.64 17.10 13.35
N GLY A 570 -28.63 16.41 14.50
CA GLY A 570 -27.41 15.90 15.12
C GLY A 570 -26.67 16.90 16.02
N GLU A 571 -27.31 18.01 16.41
CA GLU A 571 -26.78 18.95 17.40
C GLU A 571 -27.07 18.48 18.83
N LEU A 572 -26.11 18.68 19.74
CA LEU A 572 -26.23 18.35 21.16
C LEU A 572 -26.91 19.51 21.92
N ASP A 573 -28.02 19.24 22.62
CA ASP A 573 -28.65 20.24 23.51
C ASP A 573 -27.78 20.49 24.75
N LEU A 574 -27.00 21.57 24.69
CA LEU A 574 -26.14 22.10 25.75
C LEU A 574 -26.85 22.24 27.10
N ASN A 575 -28.12 22.67 27.11
CA ASN A 575 -28.83 22.85 28.37
C ASN A 575 -29.10 21.51 29.04
N ALA A 576 -29.38 20.48 28.24
CA ALA A 576 -29.60 19.13 28.73
C ALA A 576 -28.28 18.45 29.14
N VAL A 577 -27.18 18.65 28.40
CA VAL A 577 -25.84 18.12 28.75
C VAL A 577 -25.30 18.77 30.03
N VAL A 578 -25.38 20.10 30.15
CA VAL A 578 -24.99 20.84 31.35
C VAL A 578 -25.91 20.50 32.53
N ALA A 579 -27.21 20.26 32.30
CA ALA A 579 -28.12 19.80 33.35
C ALA A 579 -27.79 18.36 33.81
N ALA A 580 -27.42 17.47 32.91
CA ALA A 580 -27.04 16.08 33.22
C ALA A 580 -25.72 16.02 34.00
N ALA A 581 -24.72 16.81 33.60
CA ALA A 581 -23.44 16.95 34.30
C ALA A 581 -23.60 17.55 35.71
N ASN A 582 -24.43 18.60 35.83
CA ASN A 582 -24.76 19.17 37.14
C ASN A 582 -25.58 18.22 38.03
N ALA A 583 -26.44 17.39 37.44
CA ALA A 583 -27.22 16.37 38.17
C ALA A 583 -26.35 15.19 38.64
N ALA A 584 -25.31 14.82 37.89
CA ALA A 584 -24.33 13.82 38.29
C ALA A 584 -23.44 14.33 39.43
N ALA A 585 -22.97 15.58 39.36
CA ALA A 585 -22.21 16.22 40.43
C ALA A 585 -23.01 16.39 41.74
N ALA A 586 -24.34 16.56 41.64
CA ALA A 586 -25.22 16.66 42.81
C ALA A 586 -25.50 15.32 43.52
N LYS A 587 -25.25 14.18 42.87
CA LYS A 587 -25.48 12.85 43.46
C LYS A 587 -24.36 12.37 44.39
N ASP A 588 -23.19 12.98 44.34
CA ASP A 588 -22.02 12.57 45.15
C ASP A 588 -21.96 13.28 46.54
N GLY A 589 -23.01 14.04 46.88
CA GLY A 589 -23.11 14.81 48.13
C GLY A 589 -24.36 14.52 48.95
N GLY A 590 -24.64 13.26 49.33
CA GLY A 590 -25.79 12.97 50.21
C GLY A 590 -25.90 11.52 50.70
N SER A 591 -25.63 11.31 51.99
CA SER A 591 -25.75 10.04 52.74
C SER A 591 -27.15 9.39 52.72
N GLY A 592 -27.22 8.05 52.63
CA GLY A 592 -28.43 7.26 52.91
C GLY A 592 -28.18 5.75 52.99
N ALA A 593 -28.44 5.16 54.17
CA ALA A 593 -28.13 3.79 54.56
C ALA A 593 -29.00 2.69 53.92
N GLY A 594 -28.44 1.47 53.78
CA GLY A 594 -29.20 0.25 53.50
C GLY A 594 -28.29 -0.96 53.24
N GLY A 595 -27.97 -1.74 54.28
CA GLY A 595 -27.02 -2.86 54.19
C GLY A 595 -27.57 -4.17 53.63
N ARG A 596 -26.65 -5.05 53.19
CA ARG A 596 -26.73 -6.51 53.32
C ARG A 596 -25.34 -7.14 53.08
N GLU A 597 -24.89 -7.91 54.08
CA GLU A 597 -23.63 -8.67 54.14
C GLU A 597 -23.60 -9.89 53.18
N LEU A 598 -22.38 -10.33 52.83
CA LEU A 598 -21.94 -11.74 52.69
C LEU A 598 -20.37 -11.76 52.63
N PRO A 599 -19.69 -12.91 52.88
CA PRO A 599 -18.67 -13.07 53.94
C PRO A 599 -17.20 -13.10 53.43
N PRO A 600 -16.17 -13.11 54.32
CA PRO A 600 -14.78 -12.96 53.92
C PRO A 600 -14.02 -14.31 53.76
N PRO A 601 -12.97 -14.38 52.92
CA PRO A 601 -11.91 -15.38 53.01
C PRO A 601 -10.60 -14.81 53.61
N PRO A 602 -9.62 -15.68 53.99
CA PRO A 602 -8.79 -15.55 55.19
C PRO A 602 -7.43 -14.82 54.97
N PRO A 603 -6.68 -14.51 56.04
CA PRO A 603 -5.48 -13.69 55.96
C PRO A 603 -4.22 -14.53 55.69
N PRO A 604 -3.12 -13.87 55.30
CA PRO A 604 -1.84 -14.24 55.88
C PRO A 604 -1.10 -13.03 56.47
N THR A 605 -0.66 -13.22 57.73
CA THR A 605 0.69 -12.89 58.26
C THR A 605 1.30 -11.58 57.77
N GLY A 606 1.33 -10.49 58.53
CA GLY A 606 2.07 -10.40 59.78
C GLY A 606 3.46 -9.82 59.51
N GLU A 607 3.66 -8.53 59.76
CA GLU A 607 4.70 -8.03 60.67
C GLU A 607 4.52 -6.54 60.94
N MET A 608 4.52 -6.23 62.24
CA MET A 608 4.44 -4.89 62.80
C MET A 608 5.75 -4.13 62.58
N LYS A 609 5.65 -2.82 62.39
CA LYS A 609 6.47 -1.87 63.16
C LYS A 609 5.66 -0.63 63.50
N ASN A 610 5.13 -0.64 64.72
CA ASN A 610 4.73 0.54 65.46
C ASN A 610 5.96 1.44 65.67
N LEU A 611 5.81 2.73 65.40
CA LEU A 611 6.46 3.79 66.16
C LEU A 611 5.41 4.89 66.39
N SER A 612 4.85 4.86 67.59
CA SER A 612 4.03 5.90 68.18
C SER A 612 4.91 7.04 68.69
N LEU A 613 4.37 8.27 68.64
CA LEU A 613 4.41 9.35 69.65
C LEU A 613 4.58 10.73 68.98
N SER A 614 3.52 11.52 68.88
CA SER A 614 3.17 12.51 69.92
C SER A 614 2.20 13.55 69.36
N SER A 615 1.20 13.84 70.18
CA SER A 615 0.14 14.83 70.00
C SER A 615 0.66 16.25 70.19
N SER A 616 0.42 17.14 69.23
CA SER A 616 -0.09 18.52 69.41
C SER A 616 0.12 19.29 68.12
N ASP A 617 -0.96 19.50 67.37
CA ASP A 617 -1.38 20.83 66.91
C ASP A 617 -2.57 20.66 65.95
N GLY A 618 -3.76 20.95 66.48
CA GLY A 618 -4.95 21.14 65.68
C GLY A 618 -4.83 22.47 64.97
N GLY A 619 -4.64 22.43 63.65
CA GLY A 619 -4.59 23.65 62.84
C GLY A 619 -4.04 23.47 61.42
N ALA A 620 -4.39 22.40 60.70
CA ALA A 620 -4.03 22.30 59.26
C ALA A 620 -4.90 21.31 58.45
N LEU A 621 -6.17 21.11 58.81
CA LEU A 621 -7.11 20.24 58.07
C LEU A 621 -8.02 21.03 57.12
N ALA A 622 -7.48 22.07 56.49
CA ALA A 622 -8.16 22.87 55.46
C ALA A 622 -7.27 23.18 54.24
N ALA A 623 -6.19 22.43 54.03
CA ALA A 623 -5.24 22.69 52.94
C ALA A 623 -4.74 21.42 52.24
N ALA A 624 -5.58 20.40 52.11
CA ALA A 624 -5.27 19.17 51.36
C ALA A 624 -6.40 18.73 50.41
N GLN A 625 -7.15 19.70 49.87
CA GLN A 625 -8.05 19.55 48.71
C GLN A 625 -7.68 20.59 47.66
N ALA A 626 -6.47 20.47 47.13
CA ALA A 626 -5.99 21.12 45.91
C ALA A 626 -4.78 20.28 45.50
N GLN A 627 -4.76 19.54 44.41
CA GLN A 627 -5.12 19.96 43.05
C GLN A 627 -5.68 18.73 42.30
N ALA A 628 -6.98 18.72 42.00
CA ALA A 628 -7.43 17.99 40.82
C ALA A 628 -6.89 18.75 39.59
N PRO A 629 -6.44 18.08 38.52
CA PRO A 629 -6.04 18.78 37.30
C PRO A 629 -7.22 19.61 36.81
N VAL A 630 -7.05 20.93 36.71
CA VAL A 630 -8.07 21.80 36.13
C VAL A 630 -8.13 21.48 34.64
N ILE A 631 -9.23 20.85 34.23
CA ILE A 631 -9.50 20.52 32.84
C ILE A 631 -9.95 21.80 32.13
N ARG A 632 -9.39 22.11 30.96
CA ARG A 632 -9.65 23.36 30.24
C ARG A 632 -9.99 23.12 28.78
N THR A 633 -10.95 23.86 28.24
CA THR A 633 -11.32 23.79 26.83
C THR A 633 -10.23 24.38 25.93
N LEU A 634 -10.37 24.22 24.61
CA LEU A 634 -9.45 24.80 23.61
C LEU A 634 -9.34 26.33 23.73
N ASP A 635 -10.41 26.99 24.15
CA ASP A 635 -10.44 28.44 24.38
C ASP A 635 -9.99 28.83 25.82
N GLY A 636 -9.54 27.85 26.61
CA GLY A 636 -8.95 28.06 27.94
C GLY A 636 -9.95 28.19 29.10
N GLU A 637 -11.25 27.99 28.84
CA GLU A 637 -12.31 27.97 29.86
C GLU A 637 -12.20 26.72 30.73
N ILE A 638 -12.64 26.80 31.99
CA ILE A 638 -12.58 25.67 32.91
C ILE A 638 -13.73 24.71 32.58
N ALA A 639 -13.40 23.51 32.12
CA ALA A 639 -14.35 22.41 31.99
C ALA A 639 -14.38 21.62 33.31
N GLY A 640 -15.58 21.27 33.78
CA GLY A 640 -15.74 20.55 35.04
C GLY A 640 -15.14 19.15 34.98
N ASP A 641 -15.41 18.41 33.90
CA ASP A 641 -14.91 17.07 33.63
C ASP A 641 -14.48 16.93 32.15
N GLU A 642 -13.87 15.79 31.80
CA GLU A 642 -13.36 15.50 30.44
C GLU A 642 -14.50 15.40 29.40
N PHE A 643 -15.68 14.93 29.81
CA PHE A 643 -16.84 14.83 28.93
C PHE A 643 -17.41 16.20 28.55
N ALA A 644 -17.52 17.11 29.51
CA ALA A 644 -17.92 18.50 29.25
C ALA A 644 -16.88 19.23 28.42
N GLN A 645 -15.59 18.96 28.65
CA GLN A 645 -14.50 19.51 27.84
C GLN A 645 -14.65 19.07 26.37
N ASP A 646 -14.86 17.77 26.12
CA ASP A 646 -14.99 17.20 24.79
C ASP A 646 -16.23 17.74 24.06
N ALA A 647 -17.38 17.84 24.74
CA ALA A 647 -18.60 18.43 24.17
C ALA A 647 -18.43 19.90 23.78
N ILE A 648 -17.78 20.71 24.63
CA ILE A 648 -17.52 22.13 24.35
C ILE A 648 -16.50 22.27 23.22
N ASN A 649 -15.43 21.48 23.22
CA ASN A 649 -14.40 21.50 22.18
C ASN A 649 -14.98 21.13 20.80
N TYR A 650 -15.88 20.14 20.74
CA TYR A 650 -16.59 19.78 19.51
C TYR A 650 -17.36 20.97 18.92
N GLN A 651 -18.12 21.70 19.74
CA GLN A 651 -18.87 22.86 19.30
C GLN A 651 -17.98 24.04 18.90
N ILE A 652 -16.86 24.26 19.62
CA ILE A 652 -15.88 25.29 19.25
C ILE A 652 -15.33 25.00 17.84
N LEU A 653 -14.98 23.75 17.56
CA LEU A 653 -14.43 23.34 16.27
C LEU A 653 -15.45 23.46 15.13
N LEU A 654 -16.71 23.04 15.34
CA LEU A 654 -17.79 23.27 14.38
C LEU A 654 -17.99 24.77 14.11
N GLY A 655 -18.05 25.58 15.16
CA GLY A 655 -18.18 27.03 15.02
C GLY A 655 -17.00 27.69 14.31
N LYS A 656 -15.79 27.12 14.39
CA LYS A 656 -14.64 27.58 13.59
C LYS A 656 -14.78 27.20 12.12
N ILE A 657 -15.28 26.01 11.80
CA ILE A 657 -15.60 25.60 10.42
C ILE A 657 -16.60 26.57 9.79
N ASP A 658 -17.68 26.90 10.50
CA ASP A 658 -18.71 27.77 9.95
C ASP A 658 -18.17 29.20 9.67
N ARG A 659 -17.35 29.74 10.59
CA ARG A 659 -16.67 31.02 10.36
C ARG A 659 -15.71 30.98 9.16
N LEU A 660 -15.02 29.86 8.95
CA LEU A 660 -14.15 29.67 7.78
C LEU A 660 -14.98 29.71 6.50
N LEU A 661 -16.09 28.97 6.44
CA LEU A 661 -17.00 28.95 5.29
C LEU A 661 -17.59 30.33 4.99
N ASP A 662 -18.05 31.05 6.02
CA ASP A 662 -18.51 32.44 5.91
C ASP A 662 -17.43 33.36 5.32
N SER A 663 -16.19 33.22 5.79
CA SER A 663 -15.06 34.01 5.29
C SER A 663 -14.73 33.74 3.82
N LEU A 664 -14.95 32.49 3.39
CA LEU A 664 -14.75 32.03 2.02
C LEU A 664 -15.96 32.32 1.11
N LYS A 665 -17.08 32.82 1.66
CA LYS A 665 -18.37 33.02 0.98
C LYS A 665 -18.89 31.72 0.38
N LEU A 666 -18.69 30.62 1.11
CA LEU A 666 -19.26 29.32 0.82
C LEU A 666 -20.42 29.15 1.82
N ASP A 667 -21.64 28.95 1.34
CA ASP A 667 -22.78 28.70 2.23
C ASP A 667 -22.58 27.33 2.92
N ALA A 668 -22.88 27.28 4.23
CA ALA A 668 -22.52 26.20 5.15
C ALA A 668 -23.44 24.97 5.16
#